data_AF-G0QK50-F1
#
_entry.id   AF-G0QK50-F1
#
_cell.length_a   1.000
_cell.length_b   1.000
_cell.length_c   1.000
_cell.angle_alpha   90.00
_cell.angle_beta   90.00
_cell.angle_gamma   90.00
#
_symmetry.space_group_name_H-M   'P 1'
#
loop_
_entity.id
_entity.type
_entity.pdbx_description
1 polymer ?
#
loop_
_entity_poly.entity_id
_entity_poly.type
_entity_poly.pdbx_seq_one_letter_code
_entity_poly.pdbx_strand_id
1 'polypeptide(L)'
;MDNVDTVIMKPPKVKNKGANPIQITAEQLLQRAFLDRKKPFVQQDYKIRDEDDLDQIKQQKRRDFEQKIRTQRFHIGHWLKYALFEESLQEFRRARSVYERTLEVDYKNISIWLKYIEMEMRHKFINHARNLFERAIEFLPRVDQFWYKYAYMEELVGNYIQARNIYQRWMNWRPEEKAWLSFVAFEQRVGEIQNARQVMYNYMDAFPRLKTYLKVAKFEVKLGFKKEARKLLENTIEELGEESLKEEYFITFGKFEIREKEFDRAREIFKFGLENITKEKSKKLYEEYLQFEKQFGSKDEIDNLIFNERRLQYKKLISQNQNNYDAWFDLVNLEIETKNINRIRDTFENAIKNVPKNNNEKRLWRRYIYLWYSYATFEELEQGDILRANQIYERALKLVPHKNFTFSKLWVMYAQFQLRCQDLDKARKIFGIALGKCPNDKIFQEYIDLEYKLTNLVRVRQIYEKYIEVFPDNPLPFVQWAKLEKSLDELDRYRAIFEIAIAHQSMNMPETVWKSYIESEIELKEYENVRRLYEKLLGKSKNVKIWISYAQFEASIQEKGKCREVFKRAEEYFKGEKEMKEQRAMVIEQWKEQEIKFGDQEFIQQLQEKMPKRVKKQRKIKIVEGDLEEDAGYEEYYDYIFPGEEEDSKYLKILWKAQQRKKIQEQKQKEVQEQQKEIIN
;
A
#
# COMPACT_ATOMS: atom_id res chain seq x y z
N MET A 1 44.58 86.39 12.22
CA MET A 1 45.41 86.03 13.38
C MET A 1 44.44 85.42 14.37
N ASP A 2 44.33 84.13 14.61
CA ASP A 2 45.22 83.00 14.37
C ASP A 2 44.36 81.74 14.25
N ASN A 3 44.75 80.84 13.35
CA ASN A 3 44.74 79.38 13.51
C ASN A 3 44.88 78.80 12.11
N VAL A 4 46.15 78.68 11.70
CA VAL A 4 46.56 77.79 10.64
C VAL A 4 46.09 76.40 11.05
N ASP A 5 45.02 75.91 10.42
CA ASP A 5 44.59 74.53 10.51
C ASP A 5 45.76 73.66 10.03
N THR A 6 46.58 73.24 10.98
CA THR A 6 47.54 72.16 10.77
C THR A 6 46.71 70.95 10.36
N VAL A 7 46.73 70.64 9.05
CA VAL A 7 46.14 69.42 8.51
C VAL A 7 46.97 68.28 9.05
N ILE A 8 46.62 67.82 10.25
CA ILE A 8 47.04 66.53 10.76
C ILE A 8 46.37 65.53 9.83
N MET A 9 47.10 65.06 8.82
CA MET A 9 46.68 63.90 8.03
C MET A 9 46.52 62.75 9.00
N LYS A 10 45.28 62.50 9.44
CA LYS A 10 44.95 61.31 10.23
C LYS A 10 45.46 60.12 9.43
N PRO A 11 46.30 59.26 10.01
CA PRO A 11 46.85 58.13 9.27
C PRO A 11 45.68 57.35 8.64
N PRO A 12 45.84 56.84 7.40
CA PRO A 12 44.75 56.16 6.71
C PRO A 12 44.22 55.07 7.63
N LYS A 13 42.95 55.22 8.08
CA LYS A 13 42.31 54.20 8.91
C LYS A 13 42.38 52.89 8.13
N VAL A 14 43.15 51.94 8.64
CA VAL A 14 43.22 50.60 8.06
C VAL A 14 41.81 50.03 8.14
N LYS A 15 41.10 50.02 7.01
CA LYS A 15 39.76 49.47 6.93
C LYS A 15 39.90 47.96 7.02
N ASN A 16 39.33 47.37 8.07
CA ASN A 16 39.24 45.92 8.15
C ASN A 16 38.36 45.43 6.99
N LYS A 17 38.96 44.70 6.05
CA LYS A 17 38.26 44.08 4.91
C LYS A 17 37.72 42.67 5.25
N GLY A 18 37.81 42.26 6.51
CA GLY A 18 37.15 41.04 6.99
C GLY A 18 35.64 41.10 6.72
N ALA A 19 35.04 39.93 6.50
CA ALA A 19 33.61 39.82 6.27
C ALA A 19 32.85 40.44 7.46
N ASN A 20 31.93 41.36 7.17
CA ASN A 20 31.10 41.96 8.21
C ASN A 20 30.17 40.87 8.79
N PRO A 21 30.14 40.66 10.12
CA PRO A 21 29.31 39.62 10.74
C PRO A 21 27.81 39.79 10.44
N ILE A 22 27.37 41.03 10.15
CA ILE A 22 25.99 41.32 9.77
C ILE A 22 26.00 41.82 8.32
N GLN A 23 25.44 41.01 7.42
CA GLN A 23 25.21 41.40 6.04
C GLN A 23 23.95 42.26 5.97
N ILE A 24 24.06 43.47 5.44
CA ILE A 24 22.91 44.38 5.31
C ILE A 24 21.91 43.74 4.36
N THR A 25 20.70 43.48 4.86
CA THR A 25 19.61 42.92 4.07
C THR A 25 18.75 44.03 3.48
N ALA A 26 18.01 43.72 2.41
CA ALA A 26 17.05 44.66 1.80
C ALA A 26 15.99 45.15 2.81
N GLU A 27 15.62 44.31 3.78
CA GLU A 27 14.71 44.65 4.86
C GLU A 27 15.23 45.83 5.71
N GLN A 28 16.51 45.79 6.10
CA GLN A 28 17.11 46.85 6.92
C GLN A 28 17.16 48.19 6.19
N LEU A 29 17.35 48.18 4.86
CA LEU A 29 17.30 49.39 4.03
C LEU A 29 15.88 49.97 3.96
N LEU A 30 14.87 49.14 3.77
CA LEU A 30 13.46 49.57 3.76
C LEU A 30 13.02 50.14 5.11
N GLN A 31 13.44 49.50 6.21
CA GLN A 31 13.13 49.97 7.55
C GLN A 31 13.77 51.34 7.83
N ARG A 32 15.02 51.54 7.40
CA ARG A 32 15.69 52.83 7.53
C ARG A 32 15.04 53.91 6.67
N ALA A 33 14.68 53.60 5.44
CA ALA A 33 13.95 54.52 4.56
C ALA A 33 12.57 54.91 5.12
N PHE A 34 11.89 53.99 5.80
CA PHE A 34 10.63 54.29 6.50
C PHE A 34 10.84 55.27 7.67
N LEU A 35 11.88 55.07 8.47
CA LEU A 35 12.22 55.93 9.61
C LEU A 35 12.67 57.34 9.16
N ASP A 36 13.39 57.42 8.05
CA ASP A 36 13.89 58.67 7.48
C ASP A 36 12.81 59.46 6.71
N ARG A 37 11.59 58.91 6.55
CA ARG A 37 10.47 59.62 5.90
C ARG A 37 10.11 60.85 6.72
N LYS A 38 10.25 62.04 6.13
CA LYS A 38 9.71 63.30 6.71
C LYS A 38 8.22 63.11 6.97
N LYS A 39 7.82 63.21 8.24
CA LYS A 39 6.40 63.17 8.63
C LYS A 39 5.67 64.33 7.93
N PRO A 40 4.45 64.12 7.41
CA PRO A 40 3.67 65.21 6.82
C PRO A 40 3.43 66.30 7.87
N PHE A 41 3.45 67.56 7.43
CA PHE A 41 3.17 68.72 8.29
C PHE A 41 1.77 68.59 8.91
N VAL A 42 1.69 68.66 10.24
CA VAL A 42 0.42 68.67 10.98
C VAL A 42 0.05 70.13 11.24
N GLN A 43 -1.13 70.56 10.78
CA GLN A 43 -1.65 71.90 11.07
C GLN A 43 -1.85 72.06 12.58
N GLN A 44 -1.51 73.22 13.14
CA GLN A 44 -1.75 73.54 14.55
C GLN A 44 -3.25 73.70 14.83
N ASP A 45 -3.71 73.21 15.98
CA ASP A 45 -5.12 73.31 16.38
C ASP A 45 -5.52 74.77 16.58
N TYR A 46 -6.39 75.28 15.73
CA TYR A 46 -6.95 76.63 15.83
C TYR A 46 -8.25 76.61 16.63
N LYS A 47 -8.35 77.45 17.67
CA LYS A 47 -9.57 77.59 18.49
C LYS A 47 -10.50 78.64 17.89
N ILE A 48 -11.72 78.22 17.54
CA ILE A 48 -12.79 79.05 16.98
C ILE A 48 -13.26 80.04 18.06
N ARG A 49 -13.33 81.34 17.74
CA ARG A 49 -13.66 82.42 18.70
C ARG A 49 -15.10 82.90 18.52
N ASP A 50 -15.46 83.28 17.31
CA ASP A 50 -16.74 83.94 16.99
C ASP A 50 -17.56 83.18 15.92
N GLU A 51 -18.85 83.52 15.79
CA GLU A 51 -19.75 82.93 14.78
C GLU A 51 -19.29 83.26 13.34
N ASP A 52 -18.77 84.47 13.13
CA ASP A 52 -18.18 84.88 11.85
C ASP A 52 -16.94 84.05 11.49
N ASP A 53 -16.09 83.72 12.48
CA ASP A 53 -14.92 82.84 12.28
C ASP A 53 -15.36 81.42 11.91
N LEU A 54 -16.40 80.91 12.59
CA LEU A 54 -16.98 79.61 12.29
C LEU A 54 -17.55 79.58 10.86
N ASP A 55 -18.23 80.64 10.43
CA ASP A 55 -18.82 80.73 9.10
C ASP A 55 -17.78 80.85 7.98
N GLN A 56 -16.67 81.57 8.22
CA GLN A 56 -15.53 81.59 7.31
C GLN A 56 -14.91 80.19 7.17
N ILE A 57 -14.71 79.47 8.28
CA ILE A 57 -14.18 78.10 8.26
C ILE A 57 -15.15 77.16 7.55
N LYS A 58 -16.47 77.26 7.80
CA LYS A 58 -17.49 76.51 7.07
C LYS A 58 -17.41 76.79 5.57
N GLN A 59 -17.32 78.06 5.17
CA GLN A 59 -17.28 78.44 3.76
C GLN A 59 -15.99 77.94 3.09
N GLN A 60 -14.85 78.01 3.76
CA GLN A 60 -13.58 77.47 3.27
C GLN A 60 -13.66 75.95 3.08
N LYS A 61 -14.14 75.22 4.09
CA LYS A 61 -14.31 73.76 4.01
C LYS A 61 -15.31 73.37 2.93
N ARG A 62 -16.42 74.09 2.78
CA ARG A 62 -17.41 73.88 1.70
C ARG A 62 -16.78 74.09 0.32
N ARG A 63 -16.00 75.17 0.14
CA ARG A 63 -15.27 75.41 -1.11
C ARG A 63 -14.29 74.28 -1.41
N ASP A 64 -13.55 73.79 -0.41
CA ASP A 64 -12.63 72.66 -0.58
C ASP A 64 -13.36 71.38 -1.00
N PHE A 65 -14.51 71.08 -0.37
CA PHE A 65 -15.31 69.91 -0.71
C PHE A 65 -15.96 70.04 -2.10
N GLU A 66 -16.56 71.19 -2.43
CA GLU A 66 -17.15 71.44 -3.75
C GLU A 66 -16.08 71.43 -4.85
N GLN A 67 -14.89 71.94 -4.59
CA GLN A 67 -13.78 71.86 -5.55
C GLN A 67 -13.34 70.41 -5.76
N LYS A 68 -13.23 69.61 -4.70
CA LYS A 68 -12.92 68.16 -4.80
C LYS A 68 -14.02 67.40 -5.54
N ILE A 69 -15.27 67.74 -5.31
CA ILE A 69 -16.42 67.16 -6.00
C ILE A 69 -16.44 67.58 -7.48
N ARG A 70 -16.09 68.83 -7.78
CA ARG A 70 -16.01 69.33 -9.15
C ARG A 70 -14.89 68.65 -9.94
N THR A 71 -13.73 68.41 -9.32
CA THR A 71 -12.62 67.71 -9.97
C THR A 71 -12.86 66.20 -10.06
N GLN A 72 -13.45 65.58 -9.04
CA GLN A 72 -13.68 64.14 -8.95
C GLN A 72 -15.17 63.83 -8.69
N ARG A 73 -15.99 64.13 -9.71
CA ARG A 73 -17.46 64.07 -9.65
C ARG A 73 -18.04 62.70 -9.28
N PHE A 74 -17.40 61.61 -9.70
CA PHE A 74 -17.82 60.23 -9.48
C PHE A 74 -17.24 59.61 -8.19
N HIS A 75 -16.32 60.27 -7.49
CA HIS A 75 -15.74 59.72 -6.28
C HIS A 75 -16.67 59.95 -5.07
N ILE A 76 -17.48 58.94 -4.77
CA ILE A 76 -18.53 58.96 -3.73
C ILE A 76 -17.98 59.25 -2.33
N GLY A 77 -16.74 58.86 -2.04
CA GLY A 77 -16.12 59.13 -0.75
C GLY A 77 -15.97 60.63 -0.45
N HIS A 78 -15.84 61.50 -1.46
CA HIS A 78 -15.78 62.96 -1.25
C HIS A 78 -17.14 63.50 -0.84
N TRP A 79 -18.17 63.03 -1.52
CA TRP A 79 -19.55 63.35 -1.23
C TRP A 79 -20.01 62.90 0.15
N LEU A 80 -19.70 61.66 0.54
CA LEU A 80 -20.05 61.15 1.86
C LEU A 80 -19.34 61.93 2.98
N LYS A 81 -18.05 62.26 2.79
CA LYS A 81 -17.33 63.12 3.74
C LYS A 81 -17.94 64.51 3.84
N TYR A 82 -18.40 65.07 2.72
CA TYR A 82 -19.06 66.37 2.71
C TYR A 82 -20.42 66.32 3.41
N ALA A 83 -21.22 65.29 3.16
CA ALA A 83 -22.50 65.09 3.84
C ALA A 83 -22.34 64.86 5.35
N LEU A 84 -21.35 64.06 5.76
CA LEU A 84 -21.00 63.86 7.18
C LEU A 84 -20.50 65.15 7.85
N PHE A 85 -19.80 66.02 7.11
CA PHE A 85 -19.40 67.33 7.60
C PHE A 85 -20.63 68.23 7.87
N GLU A 86 -21.57 68.32 6.93
CA GLU A 86 -22.81 69.09 7.16
C GLU A 86 -23.69 68.45 8.25
N GLU A 87 -23.68 67.11 8.39
CA GLU A 87 -24.32 66.40 9.52
C GLU A 87 -23.69 66.80 10.86
N SER A 88 -22.36 66.90 10.95
CA SER A 88 -21.66 67.30 12.18
C SER A 88 -21.98 68.73 12.61
N LEU A 89 -22.37 69.58 11.66
CA LEU A 89 -22.82 70.95 11.89
C LEU A 89 -24.33 71.05 12.19
N GLN A 90 -25.05 69.93 12.20
CA GLN A 90 -26.52 69.86 12.33
C GLN A 90 -27.29 70.63 11.23
N GLU A 91 -26.65 70.91 10.09
CA GLU A 91 -27.30 71.57 8.96
C GLU A 91 -27.99 70.54 8.04
N PHE A 92 -29.05 69.91 8.54
CA PHE A 92 -29.70 68.78 7.87
C PHE A 92 -30.26 69.10 6.49
N ARG A 93 -30.76 70.33 6.27
CA ARG A 93 -31.27 70.74 4.95
C ARG A 93 -30.17 70.72 3.87
N ARG A 94 -28.96 71.12 4.23
CA ARG A 94 -27.80 71.07 3.32
C ARG A 94 -27.29 69.64 3.17
N ALA A 95 -27.20 68.88 4.26
CA ALA A 95 -26.84 67.46 4.19
C ALA A 95 -27.78 66.68 3.25
N ARG A 96 -29.10 66.91 3.32
CA ARG A 96 -30.11 66.36 2.39
C ARG A 96 -29.83 66.77 0.95
N SER A 97 -29.58 68.05 0.70
CA SER A 97 -29.24 68.55 -0.64
C SER A 97 -27.98 67.88 -1.21
N VAL A 98 -26.95 67.66 -0.38
CA VAL A 98 -25.75 66.92 -0.76
C VAL A 98 -26.08 65.46 -1.07
N TYR A 99 -26.91 64.79 -0.26
CA TYR A 99 -27.32 63.41 -0.53
C TYR A 99 -28.19 63.29 -1.79
N GLU A 100 -29.14 64.18 -2.05
CA GLU A 100 -29.93 64.14 -3.29
C GLU A 100 -29.04 64.38 -4.52
N ARG A 101 -28.12 65.35 -4.45
CA ARG A 101 -27.10 65.55 -5.49
C ARG A 101 -26.19 64.34 -5.69
N THR A 102 -25.98 63.50 -4.67
CA THR A 102 -25.20 62.26 -4.79
C THR A 102 -25.99 61.11 -5.42
N LEU A 103 -27.29 61.05 -5.16
CA LEU A 103 -28.18 60.10 -5.79
C LEU A 103 -28.38 60.42 -7.28
N GLU A 104 -28.39 61.69 -7.68
CA GLU A 104 -28.40 62.08 -9.09
C GLU A 104 -27.17 61.57 -9.88
N VAL A 105 -26.05 61.34 -9.20
CA VAL A 105 -24.79 60.83 -9.79
C VAL A 105 -24.84 59.34 -9.98
N ASP A 106 -25.19 58.66 -8.89
CA ASP A 106 -25.13 57.22 -8.78
C ASP A 106 -26.19 56.75 -7.80
N TYR A 107 -27.44 56.71 -8.27
CA TYR A 107 -28.56 56.16 -7.52
C TYR A 107 -28.45 54.64 -7.31
N LYS A 108 -27.53 53.93 -7.99
CA LYS A 108 -27.37 52.48 -7.83
C LYS A 108 -26.50 52.12 -6.63
N ASN A 109 -25.71 53.06 -6.12
CA ASN A 109 -24.85 52.80 -4.99
C ASN A 109 -25.65 52.67 -3.69
N ILE A 110 -25.70 51.45 -3.17
CA ILE A 110 -26.41 51.08 -1.94
C ILE A 110 -25.89 51.88 -0.73
N SER A 111 -24.58 52.14 -0.66
CA SER A 111 -23.97 52.83 0.48
C SER A 111 -24.49 54.25 0.65
N ILE A 112 -24.76 54.96 -0.45
CA ILE A 112 -25.29 56.33 -0.41
C ILE A 112 -26.66 56.36 0.23
N TRP A 113 -27.59 55.54 -0.29
CA TRP A 113 -28.92 55.38 0.28
C TRP A 113 -28.86 55.01 1.75
N LEU A 114 -28.04 54.01 2.11
CA LEU A 114 -27.92 53.60 3.51
C LEU A 114 -27.40 54.71 4.42
N LYS A 115 -26.40 55.49 3.99
CA LYS A 115 -25.86 56.60 4.78
C LYS A 115 -26.85 57.75 4.93
N TYR A 116 -27.59 58.03 3.87
CA TYR A 116 -28.63 59.05 3.90
C TYR A 116 -29.78 58.64 4.84
N ILE A 117 -30.26 57.41 4.72
CA ILE A 117 -31.27 56.83 5.60
C ILE A 117 -30.77 56.79 7.06
N GLU A 118 -29.54 56.34 7.29
CA GLU A 118 -28.93 56.30 8.63
C GLU A 118 -28.86 57.68 9.27
N MET A 119 -28.57 58.72 8.49
CA MET A 119 -28.59 60.11 8.98
C MET A 119 -30.00 60.50 9.44
N GLU A 120 -31.03 60.30 8.61
CA GLU A 120 -32.41 60.63 8.99
C GLU A 120 -32.91 59.81 10.20
N MET A 121 -32.49 58.54 10.30
CA MET A 121 -32.82 57.69 11.45
C MET A 121 -32.15 58.15 12.75
N ARG A 122 -30.87 58.52 12.73
CA ARG A 122 -30.13 59.01 13.91
C ARG A 122 -30.76 60.27 14.49
N HIS A 123 -31.22 61.17 13.62
CA HIS A 123 -31.83 62.44 14.01
C HIS A 123 -33.34 62.36 14.22
N LYS A 124 -33.92 61.14 14.23
CA LYS A 124 -35.34 60.84 14.50
C LYS A 124 -36.33 61.42 13.49
N PHE A 125 -35.91 61.69 12.26
CA PHE A 125 -36.79 62.13 11.17
C PHE A 125 -37.47 60.94 10.48
N ILE A 126 -38.36 60.26 11.19
CA ILE A 126 -38.97 58.98 10.76
C ILE A 126 -39.72 59.10 9.43
N ASN A 127 -40.53 60.15 9.23
CA ASN A 127 -41.30 60.31 7.98
C ASN A 127 -40.41 60.54 6.76
N HIS A 128 -39.28 61.25 6.92
CA HIS A 128 -38.31 61.43 5.84
C HIS A 128 -37.60 60.11 5.55
N ALA A 129 -37.23 59.35 6.60
CA ALA A 129 -36.67 58.02 6.44
C ALA A 129 -37.65 57.07 5.72
N ARG A 130 -38.95 57.07 6.05
CA ARG A 130 -39.98 56.28 5.36
C ARG A 130 -40.06 56.59 3.87
N ASN A 131 -40.16 57.88 3.52
CA ASN A 131 -40.19 58.31 2.13
C ASN A 131 -38.92 57.89 1.38
N LEU A 132 -37.77 57.95 2.06
CA LEU A 132 -36.49 57.56 1.48
C LEU A 132 -36.38 56.04 1.29
N PHE A 133 -36.89 55.25 2.23
CA PHE A 133 -36.98 53.78 2.09
C PHE A 133 -37.94 53.36 0.98
N GLU A 134 -39.13 53.98 0.88
CA GLU A 134 -40.08 53.73 -0.21
C GLU A 134 -39.44 54.03 -1.58
N ARG A 135 -38.77 55.18 -1.72
CA ARG A 135 -37.99 55.51 -2.92
C ARG A 135 -36.88 54.49 -3.18
N ALA A 136 -36.11 54.11 -2.16
CA ALA A 136 -35.01 53.17 -2.31
C ALA A 136 -35.50 51.80 -2.79
N ILE A 137 -36.63 51.33 -2.27
CA ILE A 137 -37.25 50.06 -2.65
C ILE A 137 -37.85 50.13 -4.06
N GLU A 138 -38.45 51.25 -4.45
CA GLU A 138 -38.98 51.47 -5.79
C GLU A 138 -37.86 51.45 -6.85
N PHE A 139 -36.74 52.14 -6.60
CA PHE A 139 -35.61 52.17 -7.53
C PHE A 139 -34.78 50.88 -7.51
N LEU A 140 -34.61 50.25 -6.34
CA LEU A 140 -33.73 49.09 -6.14
C LEU A 140 -34.46 47.94 -5.40
N PRO A 141 -35.51 47.34 -6.00
CA PRO A 141 -36.33 46.33 -5.33
C PRO A 141 -35.59 45.02 -5.05
N ARG A 142 -34.49 44.74 -5.77
CA ARG A 142 -33.68 43.53 -5.59
C ARG A 142 -32.66 43.62 -4.44
N VAL A 143 -32.48 44.80 -3.85
CA VAL A 143 -31.51 44.99 -2.77
C VAL A 143 -32.17 44.69 -1.43
N ASP A 144 -31.99 43.47 -0.95
CA ASP A 144 -32.59 42.98 0.29
C ASP A 144 -32.27 43.85 1.52
N GLN A 145 -31.10 44.51 1.54
CA GLN A 145 -30.66 45.35 2.65
C GLN A 145 -31.65 46.48 2.98
N PHE A 146 -32.31 47.06 1.96
CA PHE A 146 -33.31 48.11 2.19
C PHE A 146 -34.57 47.54 2.81
N TRP A 147 -35.05 46.39 2.32
CA TRP A 147 -36.22 45.71 2.87
C TRP A 147 -36.02 45.32 4.34
N TYR A 148 -34.88 44.70 4.68
CA TYR A 148 -34.57 44.34 6.06
C TYR A 148 -34.55 45.56 6.97
N LYS A 149 -33.83 46.62 6.58
CA LYS A 149 -33.71 47.82 7.41
C LYS A 149 -35.04 48.58 7.51
N TYR A 150 -35.86 48.56 6.46
CA TYR A 150 -37.17 49.21 6.49
C TYR A 150 -38.14 48.48 7.41
N ALA A 151 -38.24 47.15 7.26
CA ALA A 151 -39.07 46.33 8.15
C ALA A 151 -38.61 46.41 9.61
N TYR A 152 -37.30 46.38 9.86
CA TYR A 152 -36.73 46.55 11.20
C TYR A 152 -37.04 47.93 11.79
N MET A 153 -37.02 49.00 10.98
CA MET A 153 -37.37 50.33 11.45
C MET A 153 -38.84 50.42 11.86
N GLU A 154 -39.77 49.89 11.06
CA GLU A 154 -41.20 49.88 11.44
C GLU A 154 -41.47 48.97 12.65
N GLU A 155 -40.71 47.89 12.82
CA GLU A 155 -40.75 47.05 14.04
C GLU A 155 -40.29 47.84 15.27
N LEU A 156 -39.20 48.62 15.18
CA LEU A 156 -38.76 49.50 16.26
C LEU A 156 -39.74 50.63 16.59
N VAL A 157 -40.45 51.13 15.58
CA VAL A 157 -41.51 52.13 15.77
C VAL A 157 -42.78 51.50 16.37
N GLY A 158 -42.90 50.16 16.35
CA GLY A 158 -44.06 49.41 16.86
C GLY A 158 -45.21 49.26 15.86
N ASN A 159 -44.98 49.60 14.59
CA ASN A 159 -45.98 49.56 13.51
C ASN A 159 -45.97 48.19 12.81
N TYR A 160 -46.45 47.16 13.51
CA TYR A 160 -46.44 45.78 13.00
C TYR A 160 -47.26 45.59 11.72
N ILE A 161 -48.36 46.32 11.53
CA ILE A 161 -49.20 46.25 10.33
C ILE A 161 -48.42 46.73 9.11
N GLN A 162 -47.71 47.85 9.22
CA GLN A 162 -46.91 48.36 8.12
C GLN A 162 -45.71 47.46 7.84
N ALA A 163 -45.06 46.93 8.88
CA ALA A 163 -44.00 45.93 8.72
C ALA A 163 -44.48 44.70 7.92
N ARG A 164 -45.70 44.20 8.20
CA ARG A 164 -46.32 43.11 7.42
C ARG A 164 -46.55 43.48 5.96
N ASN A 165 -47.11 44.66 5.71
CA ASN A 165 -47.35 45.14 4.35
C ASN A 165 -46.03 45.23 3.56
N ILE A 166 -44.95 45.67 4.20
CA ILE A 166 -43.61 45.72 3.61
C ILE A 166 -43.13 44.31 3.27
N TYR A 167 -43.23 43.35 4.21
CA TYR A 167 -42.85 41.96 3.94
C TYR A 167 -43.70 41.35 2.82
N GLN A 168 -45.02 41.57 2.78
CA GLN A 168 -45.88 41.07 1.70
C GLN A 168 -45.50 41.66 0.34
N ARG A 169 -45.28 42.99 0.28
CA ARG A 169 -44.77 43.65 -0.95
C ARG A 169 -43.43 43.07 -1.37
N TRP A 170 -42.56 42.75 -0.41
CA TRP A 170 -41.28 42.13 -0.69
C TRP A 170 -41.45 40.72 -1.27
N MET A 171 -42.34 39.90 -0.69
CA MET A 171 -42.60 38.53 -1.15
C MET A 171 -43.18 38.46 -2.56
N ASN A 172 -43.89 39.48 -3.02
CA ASN A 172 -44.35 39.59 -4.41
C ASN A 172 -43.18 39.58 -5.41
N TRP A 173 -41.99 40.06 -5.02
CA TRP A 173 -40.79 40.03 -5.86
C TRP A 173 -40.06 38.68 -5.83
N ARG A 174 -40.56 37.69 -5.07
CA ARG A 174 -39.94 36.38 -4.82
C ARG A 174 -38.46 36.49 -4.44
N PRO A 175 -38.15 37.07 -3.27
CA PRO A 175 -36.79 37.30 -2.80
C PRO A 175 -36.12 35.99 -2.34
N GLU A 176 -34.83 36.06 -2.01
CA GLU A 176 -34.05 34.90 -1.55
C GLU A 176 -34.63 34.25 -0.30
N GLU A 177 -34.26 32.99 -0.05
CA GLU A 177 -34.69 32.20 1.11
C GLU A 177 -34.58 32.93 2.46
N LYS A 178 -33.55 33.75 2.65
CA LYS A 178 -33.34 34.48 3.91
C LYS A 178 -34.47 35.48 4.20
N ALA A 179 -35.07 36.05 3.16
CA ALA A 179 -36.17 36.99 3.27
C ALA A 179 -37.44 36.32 3.80
N TRP A 180 -37.75 35.14 3.29
CA TRP A 180 -38.89 34.36 3.77
C TRP A 180 -38.71 33.94 5.22
N LEU A 181 -37.50 33.50 5.59
CA LEU A 181 -37.20 33.13 6.97
C LEU A 181 -37.22 34.32 7.93
N SER A 182 -36.83 35.53 7.49
CA SER A 182 -36.94 36.73 8.33
C SER A 182 -38.40 37.13 8.55
N PHE A 183 -39.26 36.96 7.55
CA PHE A 183 -40.69 37.21 7.69
C PHE A 183 -41.35 36.20 8.65
N VAL A 184 -41.00 34.91 8.53
CA VAL A 184 -41.45 33.87 9.48
C VAL A 184 -40.97 34.19 10.89
N ALA A 185 -39.69 34.57 11.05
CA ALA A 185 -39.15 34.96 12.36
C ALA A 185 -39.84 36.22 12.91
N PHE A 186 -40.26 37.15 12.05
CA PHE A 186 -41.04 38.32 12.45
C PHE A 186 -42.42 37.91 12.97
N GLU A 187 -43.17 37.08 12.25
CA GLU A 187 -44.49 36.62 12.73
C GLU A 187 -44.37 35.78 14.02
N GLN A 188 -43.29 34.99 14.17
CA GLN A 188 -42.99 34.31 15.43
C GLN A 188 -42.73 35.27 16.60
N ARG A 189 -42.07 36.41 16.36
CA ARG A 189 -41.86 37.45 17.39
C ARG A 189 -43.16 38.13 17.79
N VAL A 190 -44.04 38.36 16.81
CA VAL A 190 -45.37 38.95 17.07
C VAL A 190 -46.32 37.94 17.74
N GLY A 191 -46.05 36.63 17.59
CA GLY A 191 -46.82 35.54 18.20
C GLY A 191 -47.90 34.93 17.29
N GLU A 192 -47.98 35.37 16.02
CA GLU A 192 -48.98 34.90 15.06
C GLU A 192 -48.52 33.62 14.34
N ILE A 193 -48.76 32.47 14.97
CA ILE A 193 -48.31 31.16 14.45
C ILE A 193 -49.01 30.79 13.13
N GLN A 194 -50.29 31.13 12.98
CA GLN A 194 -51.07 30.79 11.77
C GLN A 194 -50.56 31.55 10.54
N ASN A 195 -50.26 32.84 10.69
CA ASN A 195 -49.69 33.66 9.63
C ASN A 195 -48.28 33.16 9.28
N ALA A 196 -47.45 32.84 10.28
CA ALA A 196 -46.13 32.27 10.04
C ALA A 196 -46.19 30.96 9.21
N ARG A 197 -47.20 30.12 9.45
CA ARG A 197 -47.45 28.91 8.66
C ARG A 197 -47.90 29.21 7.23
N GLN A 198 -48.80 30.16 7.04
CA GLN A 198 -49.19 30.60 5.69
C GLN A 198 -47.99 31.14 4.90
N VAL A 199 -47.10 31.90 5.56
CA VAL A 199 -45.86 32.37 4.93
C VAL A 199 -44.95 31.21 4.54
N MET A 200 -44.87 30.16 5.35
CA MET A 200 -44.09 28.96 5.03
C MET A 200 -44.69 28.16 3.86
N TYR A 201 -46.01 28.09 3.72
CA TYR A 201 -46.63 27.51 2.53
C TYR A 201 -46.43 28.37 1.29
N ASN A 202 -46.61 29.69 1.40
CA ASN A 202 -46.30 30.61 0.31
C ASN A 202 -44.82 30.51 -0.12
N TYR A 203 -43.92 30.23 0.83
CA TYR A 203 -42.51 29.96 0.55
C TYR A 203 -42.30 28.65 -0.21
N MET A 204 -43.05 27.60 0.11
CA MET A 204 -43.05 26.34 -0.65
C MET A 204 -43.54 26.56 -2.08
N ASP A 205 -44.66 27.27 -2.26
CA ASP A 205 -45.23 27.55 -3.57
C ASP A 205 -44.31 28.44 -4.42
N ALA A 206 -43.64 29.41 -3.79
CA ALA A 206 -42.69 30.29 -4.47
C ALA A 206 -41.42 29.56 -4.91
N PHE A 207 -40.96 28.60 -4.10
CA PHE A 207 -39.77 27.80 -4.39
C PHE A 207 -40.03 26.30 -4.16
N PRO A 208 -40.57 25.60 -5.17
CA PRO A 208 -40.73 24.14 -5.13
C PRO A 208 -39.37 23.44 -5.21
N ARG A 209 -38.65 23.37 -4.08
CA ARG A 209 -37.33 22.74 -3.96
C ARG A 209 -37.31 21.87 -2.73
N LEU A 210 -36.70 20.69 -2.78
CA LEU A 210 -36.63 19.79 -1.64
C LEU A 210 -36.22 20.46 -0.30
N LYS A 211 -35.24 21.38 -0.35
CA LYS A 211 -34.78 22.09 0.86
C LYS A 211 -35.86 22.94 1.53
N THR A 212 -36.81 23.51 0.77
CA THR A 212 -37.90 24.32 1.33
C THR A 212 -38.89 23.43 2.08
N TYR A 213 -39.34 22.36 1.44
CA TYR A 213 -40.21 21.35 2.07
C TYR A 213 -39.61 20.76 3.34
N LEU A 214 -38.32 20.41 3.34
CA LEU A 214 -37.64 19.89 4.54
C LEU A 214 -37.57 20.92 5.67
N LYS A 215 -37.45 22.21 5.35
CA LYS A 215 -37.48 23.28 6.34
C LYS A 215 -38.88 23.51 6.88
N VAL A 216 -39.91 23.45 6.04
CA VAL A 216 -41.31 23.55 6.49
C VAL A 216 -41.68 22.35 7.34
N ALA A 217 -41.32 21.13 6.95
CA ALA A 217 -41.53 19.94 7.79
C ALA A 217 -40.86 20.08 9.17
N LYS A 218 -39.60 20.54 9.22
CA LYS A 218 -38.92 20.82 10.50
C LYS A 218 -39.59 21.92 11.30
N PHE A 219 -40.19 22.90 10.65
CA PHE A 219 -40.91 24.00 11.29
C PHE A 219 -42.24 23.51 11.90
N GLU A 220 -43.04 22.74 11.16
CA GLU A 220 -44.27 22.14 11.67
C GLU A 220 -44.02 21.20 12.85
N VAL A 221 -42.92 20.44 12.82
CA VAL A 221 -42.48 19.60 13.94
C VAL A 221 -42.16 20.44 15.17
N LYS A 222 -41.53 21.61 15.02
CA LYS A 222 -41.25 22.53 16.14
C LYS A 222 -42.52 23.12 16.75
N LEU A 223 -43.54 23.37 15.93
CA LEU A 223 -44.84 23.86 16.39
C LEU A 223 -45.72 22.75 16.99
N GLY A 224 -45.39 21.48 16.77
CA GLY A 224 -46.11 20.32 17.30
C GLY A 224 -47.18 19.74 16.38
N PHE A 225 -47.33 20.26 15.15
CA PHE A 225 -48.30 19.78 14.16
C PHE A 225 -47.78 18.56 13.39
N LYS A 226 -47.63 17.44 14.11
CA LYS A 226 -47.01 16.20 13.62
C LYS A 226 -47.73 15.56 12.43
N LYS A 227 -49.07 15.53 12.46
CA LYS A 227 -49.89 14.92 11.41
C LYS A 227 -49.75 15.66 10.07
N GLU A 228 -49.66 17.00 10.15
CA GLU A 228 -49.51 17.84 8.97
C GLU A 228 -48.08 17.78 8.43
N ALA A 229 -47.07 17.72 9.30
CA ALA A 229 -45.69 17.48 8.91
C ALA A 229 -45.52 16.15 8.15
N ARG A 230 -46.21 15.08 8.57
CA ARG A 230 -46.18 13.79 7.86
C ARG A 230 -46.83 13.87 6.49
N LYS A 231 -48.05 14.43 6.42
CA LYS A 231 -48.73 14.66 5.13
C LYS A 231 -47.88 15.49 4.18
N LEU A 232 -47.17 16.49 4.70
CA LEU A 232 -46.26 17.31 3.91
C LEU A 232 -45.12 16.47 3.32
N LEU A 233 -44.52 15.59 4.12
CA LEU A 233 -43.45 14.70 3.66
C LEU A 233 -43.96 13.69 2.64
N GLU A 234 -45.13 13.08 2.86
CA GLU A 234 -45.78 12.18 1.89
C GLU A 234 -46.04 12.89 0.56
N ASN A 235 -46.68 14.07 0.60
CA ASN A 235 -46.98 14.88 -0.58
C ASN A 235 -45.72 15.37 -1.32
N THR A 236 -44.56 15.46 -0.65
CA THR A 236 -43.33 15.87 -1.36
C THR A 236 -42.92 14.92 -2.46
N ILE A 237 -43.20 13.62 -2.29
CA ILE A 237 -42.90 12.60 -3.29
C ILE A 237 -43.84 12.76 -4.48
N GLU A 238 -45.11 13.08 -4.22
CA GLU A 238 -46.14 13.31 -5.23
C GLU A 238 -45.91 14.61 -6.03
N GLU A 239 -45.52 15.70 -5.37
CA GLU A 239 -45.38 17.02 -5.98
C GLU A 239 -44.06 17.24 -6.73
N LEU A 240 -42.94 16.68 -6.24
CA LEU A 240 -41.62 16.89 -6.87
C LEU A 240 -41.16 15.73 -7.76
N GLY A 241 -41.80 14.56 -7.71
CA GLY A 241 -41.40 13.37 -8.48
C GLY A 241 -40.01 12.82 -8.15
N GLU A 242 -39.55 11.86 -8.94
CA GLU A 242 -38.31 11.08 -8.71
C GLU A 242 -37.02 11.93 -8.70
N GLU A 243 -37.02 13.10 -9.34
CA GLU A 243 -35.86 14.00 -9.40
C GLU A 243 -35.47 14.63 -8.04
N SER A 244 -36.36 14.54 -7.05
CA SER A 244 -36.16 15.08 -5.70
C SER A 244 -35.72 14.06 -4.64
N LEU A 245 -35.55 12.78 -5.00
CA LEU A 245 -35.13 11.69 -4.11
C LEU A 245 -33.64 11.83 -3.72
N LYS A 246 -33.31 12.88 -2.95
CA LYS A 246 -31.96 13.11 -2.41
C LYS A 246 -31.83 12.48 -1.03
N GLU A 247 -30.60 12.13 -0.65
CA GLU A 247 -30.24 11.59 0.67
C GLU A 247 -30.85 12.42 1.83
N GLU A 248 -30.86 13.74 1.68
CA GLU A 248 -31.38 14.66 2.70
C GLU A 248 -32.85 14.40 3.03
N TYR A 249 -33.68 14.03 2.05
CA TYR A 249 -35.09 13.72 2.24
C TYR A 249 -35.27 12.53 3.18
N PHE A 250 -34.72 11.38 2.80
CA PHE A 250 -34.83 10.14 3.54
C PHE A 250 -34.23 10.23 4.93
N ILE A 251 -33.09 10.92 5.09
CA ILE A 251 -32.48 11.15 6.40
C ILE A 251 -33.42 11.98 7.28
N THR A 252 -34.02 13.05 6.75
CA THR A 252 -34.94 13.86 7.55
C THR A 252 -36.24 13.15 7.87
N PHE A 253 -36.78 12.36 6.94
CA PHE A 253 -38.01 11.62 7.14
C PHE A 253 -37.81 10.44 8.11
N GLY A 254 -36.72 9.69 7.95
CA GLY A 254 -36.30 8.66 8.90
C GLY A 254 -36.06 9.23 10.30
N LYS A 255 -35.34 10.36 10.43
CA LYS A 255 -35.17 11.05 11.73
C LYS A 255 -36.49 11.56 12.32
N PHE A 256 -37.46 11.90 11.49
CA PHE A 256 -38.80 12.29 11.95
C PHE A 256 -39.55 11.07 12.53
N GLU A 257 -39.63 9.96 11.81
CA GLU A 257 -40.33 8.77 12.29
C GLU A 257 -39.63 8.12 13.50
N ILE A 258 -38.30 8.20 13.60
CA ILE A 258 -37.55 7.80 14.82
C ILE A 258 -38.00 8.62 16.03
N ARG A 259 -38.22 9.94 15.89
CA ARG A 259 -38.71 10.80 16.98
C ARG A 259 -40.15 10.46 17.37
N GLU A 260 -40.95 10.04 16.39
CA GLU A 260 -42.33 9.59 16.61
C GLU A 260 -42.43 8.13 17.08
N LYS A 261 -41.30 7.42 17.22
CA LYS A 261 -41.18 6.01 17.64
C LYS A 261 -41.78 4.99 16.67
N GLU A 262 -41.97 5.35 15.41
CA GLU A 262 -42.43 4.46 14.34
C GLU A 262 -41.22 3.84 13.63
N PHE A 263 -40.57 2.86 14.28
CA PHE A 263 -39.31 2.29 13.79
C PHE A 263 -39.48 1.46 12.52
N ASP A 264 -40.60 0.75 12.37
CA ASP A 264 -40.85 -0.10 11.19
C ASP A 264 -41.06 0.75 9.93
N ARG A 265 -41.74 1.88 10.05
CA ARG A 265 -41.86 2.85 8.96
C ARG A 265 -40.52 3.48 8.62
N ALA A 266 -39.72 3.84 9.64
CA ALA A 266 -38.38 4.36 9.41
C ALA A 266 -37.52 3.35 8.61
N ARG A 267 -37.60 2.05 8.91
CA ARG A 267 -36.94 0.99 8.14
C ARG A 267 -37.38 0.94 6.68
N GLU A 268 -38.69 0.97 6.43
CA GLU A 268 -39.23 0.95 5.07
C GLU A 268 -38.77 2.18 4.28
N ILE A 269 -38.76 3.36 4.90
CA ILE A 269 -38.28 4.62 4.30
C ILE A 269 -36.79 4.50 3.95
N PHE A 270 -35.95 3.94 4.82
CA PHE A 270 -34.53 3.76 4.55
C PHE A 270 -34.29 2.72 3.45
N LYS A 271 -35.03 1.60 3.43
CA LYS A 271 -34.96 0.59 2.36
C LYS A 271 -35.37 1.18 1.01
N PHE A 272 -36.50 1.89 0.97
CA PHE A 272 -36.98 2.57 -0.22
C PHE A 272 -35.99 3.64 -0.72
N GLY A 273 -35.35 4.37 0.19
CA GLY A 273 -34.28 5.30 -0.15
C GLY A 273 -33.05 4.63 -0.76
N LEU A 274 -32.70 3.42 -0.34
CA LEU A 274 -31.57 2.67 -0.89
C LEU A 274 -31.88 2.02 -2.25
N GLU A 275 -33.14 1.69 -2.52
CA GLU A 275 -33.57 1.11 -3.80
C GLU A 275 -33.61 2.16 -4.92
N ASN A 276 -34.07 3.37 -4.61
CA ASN A 276 -34.29 4.41 -5.62
C ASN A 276 -33.08 5.34 -5.84
N ILE A 277 -32.15 5.45 -4.88
CA ILE A 277 -30.98 6.32 -5.03
C ILE A 277 -29.81 5.58 -5.71
N THR A 278 -29.15 6.24 -6.66
CA THR A 278 -27.88 5.75 -7.24
C THR A 278 -26.82 5.53 -6.16
N LYS A 279 -26.25 4.33 -6.10
CA LYS A 279 -25.37 3.79 -5.03
C LYS A 279 -24.14 4.62 -4.67
N GLU A 280 -23.72 5.57 -5.51
CA GLU A 280 -22.59 6.47 -5.21
C GLU A 280 -22.98 7.64 -4.29
N LYS A 281 -24.25 8.04 -4.33
CA LYS A 281 -24.89 9.09 -3.52
C LYS A 281 -25.72 8.48 -2.40
N SER A 282 -25.37 7.32 -1.86
CA SER A 282 -26.14 6.69 -0.77
C SER A 282 -25.30 6.46 0.48
N LYS A 283 -24.05 6.91 0.51
CA LYS A 283 -23.14 6.68 1.64
C LYS A 283 -23.66 7.27 2.94
N LYS A 284 -24.12 8.54 2.94
CA LYS A 284 -24.60 9.17 4.18
C LYS A 284 -25.93 8.57 4.61
N LEU A 285 -26.80 8.24 3.66
CA LEU A 285 -28.04 7.52 3.95
C LEU A 285 -27.76 6.16 4.60
N TYR A 286 -26.78 5.42 4.09
CA TYR A 286 -26.38 4.13 4.62
C TYR A 286 -25.74 4.24 6.01
N GLU A 287 -24.88 5.23 6.25
CA GLU A 287 -24.31 5.50 7.59
C GLU A 287 -25.41 5.79 8.62
N GLU A 288 -26.39 6.61 8.26
CA GLU A 288 -27.53 6.94 9.12
C GLU A 288 -28.45 5.73 9.32
N TYR A 289 -28.66 4.90 8.30
CA TYR A 289 -29.42 3.66 8.44
C TYR A 289 -28.70 2.63 9.31
N LEU A 290 -27.37 2.53 9.21
CA LEU A 290 -26.56 1.70 10.11
C LEU A 290 -26.59 2.22 11.55
N GLN A 291 -26.54 3.54 11.76
CA GLN A 291 -26.72 4.12 13.10
C GLN A 291 -28.10 3.81 13.66
N PHE A 292 -29.14 3.89 12.83
CA PHE A 292 -30.50 3.52 13.19
C PHE A 292 -30.62 2.03 13.58
N GLU A 293 -30.13 1.11 12.74
CA GLU A 293 -30.18 -0.33 13.05
C GLU A 293 -29.28 -0.69 14.25
N LYS A 294 -28.17 0.03 14.49
CA LYS A 294 -27.39 -0.16 15.73
C LYS A 294 -28.15 0.28 16.99
N GLN A 295 -29.00 1.29 16.88
CA GLN A 295 -29.77 1.81 18.02
C GLN A 295 -31.06 1.02 18.27
N PHE A 296 -31.72 0.52 17.22
CA PHE A 296 -33.08 -0.03 17.29
C PHE A 296 -33.25 -1.40 16.58
N GLY A 297 -32.21 -1.91 15.93
CA GLY A 297 -32.24 -3.12 15.11
C GLY A 297 -32.00 -4.42 15.88
N SER A 298 -32.49 -5.52 15.31
CA SER A 298 -32.15 -6.87 15.75
C SER A 298 -30.78 -7.30 15.19
N LYS A 299 -30.10 -8.23 15.87
CA LYS A 299 -28.74 -8.66 15.49
C LYS A 299 -28.67 -9.20 14.05
N ASP A 300 -29.68 -9.95 13.61
CA ASP A 300 -29.74 -10.52 12.27
C ASP A 300 -29.94 -9.46 11.16
N GLU A 301 -30.66 -8.39 11.46
CA GLU A 301 -30.85 -7.26 10.52
C GLU A 301 -29.58 -6.42 10.37
N ILE A 302 -28.87 -6.20 11.48
CA ILE A 302 -27.56 -5.54 11.49
C ILE A 302 -26.56 -6.35 10.68
N ASP A 303 -26.52 -7.67 10.88
CA ASP A 303 -25.62 -8.57 10.16
C ASP A 303 -25.92 -8.54 8.65
N ASN A 304 -27.21 -8.64 8.26
CA ASN A 304 -27.64 -8.52 6.86
C ASN A 304 -27.25 -7.19 6.21
N LEU A 305 -27.32 -6.09 6.95
CA LEU A 305 -26.89 -4.78 6.46
C LEU A 305 -25.38 -4.75 6.22
N ILE A 306 -24.59 -5.16 7.23
CA ILE A 306 -23.13 -5.21 7.15
C ILE A 306 -22.67 -6.11 5.99
N PHE A 307 -23.33 -7.26 5.79
CA PHE A 307 -23.05 -8.13 4.65
C PHE A 307 -23.30 -7.43 3.32
N ASN A 308 -24.36 -6.63 3.20
CA ASN A 308 -24.63 -5.87 1.98
C ASN A 308 -23.59 -4.79 1.70
N GLU A 309 -23.07 -4.09 2.72
CA GLU A 309 -21.96 -3.14 2.54
C GLU A 309 -20.68 -3.84 2.12
N ARG A 310 -20.26 -4.88 2.85
CA ARG A 310 -19.05 -5.63 2.51
C ARG A 310 -19.14 -6.17 1.09
N ARG A 311 -20.30 -6.71 0.68
CA ARG A 311 -20.58 -7.15 -0.69
C ARG A 311 -20.38 -6.02 -1.71
N LEU A 312 -20.88 -4.81 -1.43
CA LEU A 312 -20.70 -3.66 -2.32
C LEU A 312 -19.23 -3.23 -2.40
N GLN A 313 -18.51 -3.23 -1.28
CA GLN A 313 -17.09 -2.93 -1.22
C GLN A 313 -16.29 -3.93 -2.07
N TYR A 314 -16.53 -5.23 -1.92
CA TYR A 314 -15.88 -6.26 -2.72
C TYR A 314 -16.23 -6.14 -4.20
N LYS A 315 -17.50 -5.89 -4.57
CA LYS A 315 -17.90 -5.64 -5.97
C LYS A 315 -17.20 -4.42 -6.56
N LYS A 316 -16.98 -3.36 -5.78
CA LYS A 316 -16.23 -2.18 -6.22
C LYS A 316 -14.75 -2.47 -6.40
N LEU A 317 -14.15 -3.25 -5.50
CA LEU A 317 -12.76 -3.70 -5.64
C LEU A 317 -12.57 -4.56 -6.89
N ILE A 318 -13.55 -5.40 -7.21
CA ILE A 318 -13.58 -6.22 -8.42
C ILE A 318 -13.73 -5.36 -9.68
N SER A 319 -14.60 -4.34 -9.67
CA SER A 319 -14.77 -3.46 -10.84
C SER A 319 -13.54 -2.60 -11.12
N GLN A 320 -12.81 -2.21 -10.07
CA GLN A 320 -11.53 -1.51 -10.20
C GLN A 320 -10.42 -2.45 -10.67
N ASN A 321 -10.33 -3.64 -10.08
CA ASN A 321 -9.28 -4.63 -10.35
C ASN A 321 -9.88 -6.02 -10.60
N GLN A 322 -10.20 -6.30 -11.87
CA GLN A 322 -10.78 -7.58 -12.28
C GLN A 322 -9.89 -8.80 -11.96
N ASN A 323 -8.56 -8.61 -11.90
CA ASN A 323 -7.57 -9.66 -11.64
C ASN A 323 -7.24 -9.85 -10.14
N ASN A 324 -7.91 -9.12 -9.22
CA ASN A 324 -7.70 -9.33 -7.79
C ASN A 324 -8.51 -10.54 -7.28
N TYR A 325 -7.88 -11.70 -7.28
CA TYR A 325 -8.51 -12.94 -6.81
C TYR A 325 -8.77 -12.99 -5.31
N ASP A 326 -8.04 -12.21 -4.49
CA ASP A 326 -8.28 -12.17 -3.05
C ASP A 326 -9.63 -11.50 -2.73
N ALA A 327 -10.00 -10.45 -3.48
CA ALA A 327 -11.34 -9.84 -3.38
C ALA A 327 -12.47 -10.80 -3.80
N TRP A 328 -12.18 -11.74 -4.72
CA TRP A 328 -13.12 -12.81 -5.08
C TRP A 328 -13.26 -13.84 -3.96
N PHE A 329 -12.17 -14.23 -3.29
CA PHE A 329 -12.23 -15.12 -2.13
C PHE A 329 -13.02 -14.50 -0.98
N ASP A 330 -12.77 -13.23 -0.66
CA ASP A 330 -13.49 -12.54 0.40
C ASP A 330 -15.00 -12.44 0.10
N LEU A 331 -15.35 -12.19 -1.17
CA LEU A 331 -16.74 -12.17 -1.60
C LEU A 331 -17.38 -13.56 -1.51
N VAL A 332 -16.68 -14.62 -1.93
CA VAL A 332 -17.16 -16.01 -1.81
C VAL A 332 -17.38 -16.39 -0.34
N ASN A 333 -16.43 -16.09 0.54
CA ASN A 333 -16.55 -16.39 1.96
C ASN A 333 -17.75 -15.66 2.59
N LEU A 334 -17.99 -14.41 2.21
CA LEU A 334 -19.17 -13.66 2.64
C LEU A 334 -20.46 -14.34 2.16
N GLU A 335 -20.51 -14.80 0.91
CA GLU A 335 -21.72 -15.47 0.41
C GLU A 335 -21.96 -16.83 1.10
N ILE A 336 -20.90 -17.58 1.42
CA ILE A 336 -20.96 -18.82 2.21
C ILE A 336 -21.57 -18.55 3.59
N GLU A 337 -21.16 -17.45 4.27
CA GLU A 337 -21.75 -17.03 5.54
C GLU A 337 -23.26 -16.74 5.41
N THR A 338 -23.69 -16.13 4.29
CA THR A 338 -25.12 -15.86 4.03
C THR A 338 -25.94 -17.08 3.59
N LYS A 339 -25.29 -18.23 3.34
CA LYS A 339 -25.89 -19.52 2.92
C LYS A 339 -26.82 -19.44 1.69
N ASN A 340 -26.64 -18.44 0.83
CA ASN A 340 -27.46 -18.27 -0.37
C ASN A 340 -26.85 -19.03 -1.57
N ILE A 341 -27.31 -20.25 -1.78
CA ILE A 341 -26.76 -21.21 -2.76
C ILE A 341 -26.65 -20.63 -4.18
N ASN A 342 -27.72 -19.99 -4.67
CA ASN A 342 -27.76 -19.46 -6.04
C ASN A 342 -26.78 -18.29 -6.22
N ARG A 343 -26.64 -17.43 -5.20
CA ARG A 343 -25.72 -16.30 -5.25
C ARG A 343 -24.27 -16.76 -5.18
N ILE A 344 -23.98 -17.76 -4.36
CA ILE A 344 -22.64 -18.37 -4.29
C ILE A 344 -22.25 -18.93 -5.66
N ARG A 345 -23.18 -19.63 -6.33
CA ARG A 345 -22.95 -20.15 -7.69
C ARG A 345 -22.68 -19.04 -8.69
N ASP A 346 -23.51 -17.99 -8.71
CA ASP A 346 -23.32 -16.85 -9.60
C ASP A 346 -21.97 -16.14 -9.36
N THR A 347 -21.53 -16.04 -8.10
CA THR A 347 -20.26 -15.37 -7.78
C THR A 347 -19.07 -16.22 -8.19
N PHE A 348 -19.13 -17.55 -8.02
CA PHE A 348 -18.14 -18.46 -8.56
C PHE A 348 -18.09 -18.42 -10.10
N GLU A 349 -19.24 -18.46 -10.77
CA GLU A 349 -19.27 -18.40 -12.24
C GLU A 349 -18.73 -17.07 -12.78
N ASN A 350 -19.06 -15.96 -12.12
CA ASN A 350 -18.53 -14.65 -12.50
C ASN A 350 -17.03 -14.53 -12.23
N ALA A 351 -16.54 -15.14 -11.15
CA ALA A 351 -15.11 -15.19 -10.85
C ALA A 351 -14.37 -16.06 -11.88
N ILE A 352 -14.96 -17.17 -12.33
CA ILE A 352 -14.41 -18.08 -13.33
C ILE A 352 -14.28 -17.41 -14.70
N LYS A 353 -15.26 -16.60 -15.11
CA LYS A 353 -15.22 -15.84 -16.39
C LYS A 353 -13.96 -14.96 -16.49
N ASN A 354 -13.39 -14.54 -15.37
CA ASN A 354 -12.21 -13.67 -15.31
C ASN A 354 -10.91 -14.49 -15.34
N VAL A 355 -10.61 -15.03 -16.52
CA VAL A 355 -9.35 -15.75 -16.78
C VAL A 355 -8.16 -14.78 -16.66
N PRO A 356 -7.08 -15.14 -15.92
CA PRO A 356 -5.89 -14.30 -15.84
C PRO A 356 -5.31 -14.02 -17.24
N LYS A 357 -5.23 -12.74 -17.63
CA LYS A 357 -4.73 -12.35 -18.96
C LYS A 357 -3.20 -12.43 -19.08
N ASN A 358 -2.48 -12.35 -17.96
CA ASN A 358 -1.01 -12.39 -17.94
C ASN A 358 -0.51 -13.82 -17.70
N ASN A 359 0.00 -14.45 -18.75
CA ASN A 359 0.50 -15.83 -18.72
C ASN A 359 1.79 -16.02 -17.91
N ASN A 360 2.43 -14.98 -17.39
CA ASN A 360 3.76 -15.09 -16.76
C ASN A 360 3.73 -15.13 -15.23
N GLU A 361 2.62 -14.77 -14.58
CA GLU A 361 2.54 -14.74 -13.11
C GLU A 361 1.98 -16.04 -12.53
N LYS A 362 2.89 -16.94 -12.13
CA LYS A 362 2.57 -18.20 -11.42
C LYS A 362 1.68 -17.98 -10.18
N ARG A 363 1.72 -16.80 -9.56
CA ARG A 363 0.92 -16.45 -8.37
C ARG A 363 -0.57 -16.32 -8.68
N LEU A 364 -0.94 -15.61 -9.74
CA LEU A 364 -2.34 -15.41 -10.14
C LEU A 364 -2.99 -16.74 -10.57
N TRP A 365 -2.27 -17.55 -11.35
CA TRP A 365 -2.76 -18.87 -11.75
C TRP A 365 -2.93 -19.83 -10.57
N ARG A 366 -2.03 -19.79 -9.56
CA ARG A 366 -2.23 -20.55 -8.32
C ARG A 366 -3.52 -20.13 -7.63
N ARG A 367 -3.75 -18.83 -7.42
CA ARG A 367 -4.99 -18.30 -6.80
C ARG A 367 -6.23 -18.67 -7.59
N TYR A 368 -6.18 -18.55 -8.92
CA TYR A 368 -7.28 -18.96 -9.80
C TYR A 368 -7.60 -20.46 -9.68
N ILE A 369 -6.58 -21.33 -9.60
CA ILE A 369 -6.80 -22.77 -9.38
C ILE A 369 -7.37 -23.04 -7.98
N TYR A 370 -6.95 -22.28 -6.96
CA TYR A 370 -7.55 -22.37 -5.64
C TYR A 370 -9.03 -21.94 -5.62
N LEU A 371 -9.45 -21.02 -6.49
CA LEU A 371 -10.85 -20.64 -6.66
C LEU A 371 -11.67 -21.79 -7.28
N TRP A 372 -11.10 -22.49 -8.27
CA TRP A 372 -11.70 -23.72 -8.81
C TRP A 372 -11.82 -24.80 -7.74
N TYR A 373 -10.80 -24.93 -6.90
CA TYR A 373 -10.82 -25.85 -5.77
C TYR A 373 -11.91 -25.49 -4.76
N SER A 374 -12.00 -24.21 -4.35
CA SER A 374 -13.03 -23.79 -3.39
C SER A 374 -14.44 -23.97 -3.96
N TYR A 375 -14.63 -23.77 -5.25
CA TYR A 375 -15.91 -24.04 -5.92
C TYR A 375 -16.25 -25.53 -5.92
N ALA A 376 -15.28 -26.38 -6.24
CA ALA A 376 -15.48 -27.83 -6.24
C ALA A 376 -15.74 -28.38 -4.83
N THR A 377 -15.03 -27.89 -3.81
CA THR A 377 -15.27 -28.28 -2.41
C THR A 377 -16.61 -27.78 -1.89
N PHE A 378 -17.06 -26.60 -2.32
CA PHE A 378 -18.37 -26.07 -1.97
C PHE A 378 -19.49 -26.97 -2.51
N GLU A 379 -19.46 -27.32 -3.80
CA GLU A 379 -20.48 -28.21 -4.38
C GLU A 379 -20.39 -29.64 -3.80
N GLU A 380 -19.19 -30.10 -3.43
CA GLU A 380 -18.99 -31.42 -2.82
C GLU A 380 -19.47 -31.50 -1.37
N LEU A 381 -19.05 -30.58 -0.50
CA LEU A 381 -19.28 -30.65 0.95
C LEU A 381 -20.58 -29.97 1.39
N GLU A 382 -20.96 -28.85 0.77
CA GLU A 382 -22.14 -28.09 1.20
C GLU A 382 -23.41 -28.48 0.45
N GLN A 383 -23.31 -28.85 -0.83
CA GLN A 383 -24.46 -29.24 -1.66
C GLN A 383 -24.58 -30.76 -1.86
N GLY A 384 -23.47 -31.51 -1.83
CA GLY A 384 -23.45 -32.93 -2.15
C GLY A 384 -23.64 -33.24 -3.64
N ASP A 385 -23.53 -32.25 -4.52
CA ASP A 385 -23.75 -32.38 -5.97
C ASP A 385 -22.50 -32.94 -6.69
N ILE A 386 -22.29 -34.26 -6.57
CA ILE A 386 -21.13 -34.98 -7.12
C ILE A 386 -20.97 -34.78 -8.65
N LEU A 387 -22.08 -34.76 -9.39
CA LEU A 387 -22.06 -34.62 -10.85
C LEU A 387 -21.55 -33.25 -11.30
N ARG A 388 -21.90 -32.18 -10.58
CA ARG A 388 -21.44 -30.83 -10.90
C ARG A 388 -19.99 -30.64 -10.50
N ALA A 389 -19.59 -31.11 -9.33
CA ALA A 389 -18.18 -31.10 -8.92
C ALA A 389 -17.28 -31.77 -9.99
N ASN A 390 -17.75 -32.88 -10.57
CA ASN A 390 -17.10 -33.51 -11.72
C ASN A 390 -16.95 -32.59 -12.93
N GLN A 391 -18.03 -31.95 -13.36
CA GLN A 391 -18.03 -31.02 -14.49
C GLN A 391 -17.12 -29.81 -14.23
N ILE A 392 -17.04 -29.34 -12.98
CA ILE A 392 -16.21 -28.22 -12.56
C ILE A 392 -14.73 -28.59 -12.74
N TYR A 393 -14.30 -29.76 -12.26
CA TYR A 393 -12.94 -30.23 -12.46
C TYR A 393 -12.61 -30.44 -13.94
N GLU A 394 -13.52 -31.01 -14.75
CA GLU A 394 -13.31 -31.15 -16.19
C GLU A 394 -13.17 -29.81 -16.92
N ARG A 395 -13.99 -28.80 -16.54
CA ARG A 395 -13.89 -27.44 -17.06
C ARG A 395 -12.57 -26.78 -16.67
N ALA A 396 -12.14 -26.93 -15.41
CA ALA A 396 -10.85 -26.44 -14.94
C ALA A 396 -9.69 -27.04 -15.75
N LEU A 397 -9.72 -28.34 -16.03
CA LEU A 397 -8.70 -29.01 -16.83
C LEU A 397 -8.65 -28.55 -18.29
N LYS A 398 -9.76 -28.13 -18.89
CA LYS A 398 -9.79 -27.59 -20.26
C LYS A 398 -9.18 -26.18 -20.34
N LEU A 399 -9.36 -25.37 -19.30
CA LEU A 399 -8.92 -23.98 -19.27
C LEU A 399 -7.44 -23.80 -18.94
N VAL A 400 -6.86 -24.71 -18.15
CA VAL A 400 -5.45 -24.60 -17.74
C VAL A 400 -4.51 -24.95 -18.91
N PRO A 401 -3.56 -24.05 -19.27
CA PRO A 401 -2.53 -24.36 -20.26
C PRO A 401 -1.47 -25.32 -19.68
N HIS A 402 -1.66 -26.62 -19.91
CA HIS A 402 -0.77 -27.70 -19.40
C HIS A 402 0.64 -27.72 -20.03
N LYS A 403 0.84 -27.05 -21.17
CA LYS A 403 2.15 -26.98 -21.86
C LYS A 403 3.11 -25.99 -21.22
N ASN A 404 2.58 -24.92 -20.59
CA ASN A 404 3.38 -23.84 -20.01
C ASN A 404 3.54 -24.02 -18.50
N PHE A 405 2.60 -24.71 -17.84
CA PHE A 405 2.58 -24.88 -16.40
C PHE A 405 2.25 -26.31 -15.97
N THR A 406 3.07 -26.86 -15.07
CA THR A 406 2.81 -28.14 -14.40
C THR A 406 2.10 -27.92 -13.06
N PHE A 407 0.76 -27.83 -13.08
CA PHE A 407 -0.04 -27.73 -11.86
C PHE A 407 -0.41 -29.11 -11.31
N SER A 408 0.50 -29.74 -10.56
CA SER A 408 0.29 -31.08 -9.99
C SER A 408 -0.87 -31.16 -8.99
N LYS A 409 -1.12 -30.08 -8.23
CA LYS A 409 -2.14 -30.09 -7.18
C LYS A 409 -3.57 -30.26 -7.70
N LEU A 410 -3.89 -29.70 -8.88
CA LEU A 410 -5.22 -29.83 -9.48
C LEU A 410 -5.53 -31.28 -9.87
N TRP A 411 -4.57 -31.96 -10.49
CA TRP A 411 -4.68 -33.36 -10.87
C TRP A 411 -4.83 -34.29 -9.66
N VAL A 412 -4.02 -34.08 -8.62
CA VAL A 412 -4.10 -34.85 -7.37
C VAL A 412 -5.47 -34.65 -6.70
N MET A 413 -5.96 -33.41 -6.63
CA MET A 413 -7.26 -33.13 -6.02
C MET A 413 -8.43 -33.73 -6.82
N TYR A 414 -8.37 -33.67 -8.15
CA TYR A 414 -9.40 -34.29 -8.98
C TYR A 414 -9.41 -35.81 -8.83
N ALA A 415 -8.24 -36.43 -8.77
CA ALA A 415 -8.17 -37.87 -8.54
C ALA A 415 -8.63 -38.25 -7.12
N GLN A 416 -8.24 -37.50 -6.09
CA GLN A 416 -8.75 -37.70 -4.71
C GLN A 416 -10.28 -37.53 -4.63
N PHE A 417 -10.85 -36.59 -5.39
CA PHE A 417 -12.29 -36.44 -5.51
C PHE A 417 -12.95 -37.69 -6.12
N GLN A 418 -12.39 -38.27 -7.19
CA GLN A 418 -12.92 -39.53 -7.74
C GLN A 418 -12.82 -40.69 -6.74
N LEU A 419 -11.77 -40.72 -5.93
CA LEU A 419 -11.64 -41.73 -4.87
C LEU A 419 -12.74 -41.58 -3.81
N ARG A 420 -13.09 -40.34 -3.45
CA ARG A 420 -14.24 -40.06 -2.57
C ARG A 420 -15.56 -40.48 -3.23
N CYS A 421 -15.66 -40.33 -4.55
CA CYS A 421 -16.79 -40.82 -5.36
C CYS A 421 -16.75 -42.35 -5.61
N GLN A 422 -15.77 -43.07 -5.06
CA GLN A 422 -15.55 -44.52 -5.23
C GLN A 422 -15.26 -44.98 -6.67
N ASP A 423 -14.87 -44.07 -7.58
CA ASP A 423 -14.54 -44.41 -8.96
C ASP A 423 -13.02 -44.54 -9.16
N LEU A 424 -12.51 -45.76 -8.88
CA LEU A 424 -11.08 -46.08 -8.99
C LEU A 424 -10.57 -46.01 -10.44
N ASP A 425 -11.40 -46.40 -11.42
CA ASP A 425 -11.00 -46.45 -12.81
C ASP A 425 -10.87 -45.05 -13.41
N LYS A 426 -11.78 -44.13 -13.06
CA LYS A 426 -11.62 -42.72 -13.42
C LYS A 426 -10.42 -42.11 -12.73
N ALA A 427 -10.19 -42.38 -11.44
CA ALA A 427 -9.01 -41.88 -10.73
C ALA A 427 -7.70 -42.30 -11.43
N ARG A 428 -7.59 -43.59 -11.82
CA ARG A 428 -6.46 -44.12 -12.59
C ARG A 428 -6.31 -43.47 -13.95
N LYS A 429 -7.40 -43.29 -14.70
CA LYS A 429 -7.39 -42.59 -15.99
C LYS A 429 -6.91 -41.15 -15.83
N ILE A 430 -7.35 -40.44 -14.79
CA ILE A 430 -6.94 -39.07 -14.49
C ILE A 430 -5.45 -38.99 -14.20
N PHE A 431 -4.93 -39.88 -13.33
CA PHE A 431 -3.48 -39.95 -13.09
C PHE A 431 -2.70 -40.29 -14.36
N GLY A 432 -3.16 -41.23 -15.17
CA GLY A 432 -2.55 -41.56 -16.46
C GLY A 432 -2.51 -40.37 -17.43
N ILE A 433 -3.62 -39.64 -17.57
CA ILE A 433 -3.69 -38.42 -18.38
C ILE A 433 -2.78 -37.32 -17.83
N ALA A 434 -2.72 -37.18 -16.50
CA ALA A 434 -1.88 -36.21 -15.83
C ALA A 434 -0.39 -36.47 -16.13
N LEU A 435 0.06 -37.73 -16.04
CA LEU A 435 1.43 -38.12 -16.35
C LEU A 435 1.79 -37.86 -17.82
N GLY A 436 0.87 -38.14 -18.76
CA GLY A 436 1.10 -37.89 -20.18
C GLY A 436 1.15 -36.40 -20.56
N LYS A 437 0.40 -35.54 -19.87
CA LYS A 437 0.38 -34.09 -20.14
C LYS A 437 1.41 -33.31 -19.34
N CYS A 438 1.63 -33.68 -18.08
CA CYS A 438 2.46 -32.97 -17.12
C CYS A 438 3.21 -33.97 -16.23
N PRO A 439 4.34 -34.52 -16.68
CA PRO A 439 5.19 -35.32 -15.82
C PRO A 439 5.72 -34.46 -14.66
N ASN A 440 5.41 -34.86 -13.42
CA ASN A 440 5.87 -34.18 -12.21
C ASN A 440 5.99 -35.20 -11.07
N ASP A 441 7.11 -35.17 -10.35
CA ASP A 441 7.47 -36.04 -9.22
C ASP A 441 6.30 -36.25 -8.23
N LYS A 442 5.59 -35.18 -7.90
CA LYS A 442 4.48 -35.24 -6.94
C LYS A 442 3.30 -36.08 -7.42
N ILE A 443 3.03 -36.08 -8.73
CA ILE A 443 1.93 -36.87 -9.31
C ILE A 443 2.32 -38.35 -9.29
N PHE A 444 3.58 -38.66 -9.60
CA PHE A 444 4.10 -40.01 -9.49
C PHE A 444 4.00 -40.53 -8.06
N GLN A 445 4.46 -39.77 -7.06
CA GLN A 445 4.40 -40.16 -5.65
C GLN A 445 2.96 -40.44 -5.18
N GLU A 446 2.02 -39.52 -5.43
CA GLU A 446 0.62 -39.71 -5.03
C GLU A 446 -0.05 -40.88 -5.77
N TYR A 447 0.31 -41.13 -7.04
CA TYR A 447 -0.23 -42.26 -7.79
C TYR A 447 0.33 -43.61 -7.30
N ILE A 448 1.62 -43.64 -6.96
CA ILE A 448 2.27 -44.80 -6.34
C ILE A 448 1.66 -45.08 -4.97
N ASP A 449 1.51 -44.06 -4.12
CA ASP A 449 0.92 -44.19 -2.79
C ASP A 449 -0.51 -44.75 -2.86
N LEU A 450 -1.27 -44.34 -3.90
CA LEU A 450 -2.60 -44.86 -4.16
C LEU A 450 -2.57 -46.34 -4.53
N GLU A 451 -1.80 -46.74 -5.52
CA GLU A 451 -1.76 -48.14 -5.96
C GLU A 451 -1.13 -49.05 -4.91
N TYR A 452 -0.21 -48.52 -4.10
CA TYR A 452 0.34 -49.21 -2.94
C TYR A 452 -0.72 -49.46 -1.86
N LYS A 453 -1.55 -48.45 -1.54
CA LYS A 453 -2.71 -48.62 -0.64
C LYS A 453 -3.73 -49.62 -1.17
N LEU A 454 -3.89 -49.70 -2.50
CA LEU A 454 -4.72 -50.70 -3.18
C LEU A 454 -4.01 -52.06 -3.39
N THR A 455 -2.79 -52.22 -2.84
CA THR A 455 -1.94 -53.42 -2.90
C THR A 455 -1.62 -53.94 -4.32
N ASN A 456 -1.74 -53.10 -5.34
CA ASN A 456 -1.42 -53.48 -6.72
C ASN A 456 0.07 -53.27 -7.03
N LEU A 457 0.90 -54.19 -6.55
CA LEU A 457 2.37 -54.13 -6.67
C LEU A 457 2.86 -54.14 -8.12
N VAL A 458 2.17 -54.87 -9.02
CA VAL A 458 2.52 -54.93 -10.44
C VAL A 458 2.44 -53.55 -11.07
N ARG A 459 1.37 -52.80 -10.76
CA ARG A 459 1.18 -51.47 -11.31
C ARG A 459 2.13 -50.45 -10.68
N VAL A 460 2.39 -50.55 -9.38
CA VAL A 460 3.39 -49.72 -8.70
C VAL A 460 4.75 -49.82 -9.40
N ARG A 461 5.19 -51.04 -9.74
CA ARG A 461 6.42 -51.28 -10.50
C ARG A 461 6.38 -50.62 -11.88
N GLN A 462 5.31 -50.82 -12.65
CA GLN A 462 5.13 -50.16 -13.96
C GLN A 462 5.16 -48.63 -13.88
N ILE A 463 4.67 -48.05 -12.78
CA ILE A 463 4.70 -46.60 -12.56
C ILE A 463 6.12 -46.15 -12.25
N TYR A 464 6.88 -46.88 -11.43
CA TYR A 464 8.29 -46.59 -11.16
C TYR A 464 9.17 -46.72 -12.41
N GLU A 465 8.95 -47.74 -13.25
CA GLU A 465 9.64 -47.88 -14.54
C GLU A 465 9.44 -46.63 -15.41
N LYS A 466 8.18 -46.23 -15.59
CA LYS A 466 7.84 -44.99 -16.32
C LYS A 466 8.39 -43.74 -15.65
N TYR A 467 8.49 -43.73 -14.33
CA TYR A 467 9.03 -42.59 -13.59
C TYR A 467 10.51 -42.37 -13.91
N ILE A 468 11.27 -43.47 -14.01
CA ILE A 468 12.69 -43.46 -14.39
C ILE A 468 12.87 -43.07 -15.86
N GLU A 469 12.03 -43.58 -16.77
CA GLU A 469 12.06 -43.21 -18.19
C GLU A 469 11.87 -41.70 -18.40
N VAL A 470 10.97 -41.09 -17.62
CA VAL A 470 10.61 -39.67 -17.73
C VAL A 470 11.63 -38.76 -17.04
N PHE A 471 12.21 -39.20 -15.91
CA PHE A 471 13.24 -38.46 -15.18
C PHE A 471 14.52 -39.27 -14.98
N PRO A 472 15.35 -39.43 -16.02
CA PRO A 472 16.62 -40.16 -15.91
C PRO A 472 17.63 -39.50 -14.97
N ASP A 473 17.51 -38.20 -14.74
CA ASP A 473 18.50 -37.42 -13.99
C ASP A 473 18.25 -37.41 -12.47
N ASN A 474 17.04 -37.78 -12.02
CA ASN A 474 16.65 -37.68 -10.61
C ASN A 474 16.97 -39.00 -9.86
N PRO A 475 17.73 -38.96 -8.75
CA PRO A 475 18.05 -40.16 -7.98
C PRO A 475 16.91 -40.64 -7.04
N LEU A 476 15.96 -39.77 -6.70
CA LEU A 476 14.90 -40.07 -5.73
C LEU A 476 14.00 -41.26 -6.12
N PRO A 477 13.55 -41.41 -7.38
CA PRO A 477 12.73 -42.55 -7.81
C PRO A 477 13.41 -43.90 -7.57
N PHE A 478 14.71 -44.00 -7.86
CA PHE A 478 15.48 -45.23 -7.64
C PHE A 478 15.53 -45.61 -6.16
N VAL A 479 15.79 -44.63 -5.28
CA VAL A 479 15.84 -44.87 -3.83
C VAL A 479 14.46 -45.25 -3.29
N GLN A 480 13.39 -44.60 -3.73
CA GLN A 480 12.03 -44.91 -3.29
C GLN A 480 11.58 -46.29 -3.77
N TRP A 481 11.88 -46.66 -5.02
CA TRP A 481 11.56 -47.99 -5.55
C TRP A 481 12.35 -49.08 -4.84
N ALA A 482 13.64 -48.88 -4.62
CA ALA A 482 14.45 -49.84 -3.87
C ALA A 482 13.94 -50.02 -2.44
N LYS A 483 13.59 -48.93 -1.72
CA LYS A 483 12.99 -49.03 -0.39
C LYS A 483 11.68 -49.83 -0.38
N LEU A 484 10.86 -49.68 -1.43
CA LEU A 484 9.64 -50.47 -1.60
C LEU A 484 9.95 -51.95 -1.77
N GLU A 485 10.85 -52.33 -2.68
CA GLU A 485 11.19 -53.75 -2.89
C GLU A 485 11.87 -54.37 -1.65
N LYS A 486 12.64 -53.58 -0.89
CA LYS A 486 13.17 -53.99 0.42
C LYS A 486 12.05 -54.29 1.42
N SER A 487 10.98 -53.49 1.45
CA SER A 487 9.82 -53.75 2.31
C SER A 487 9.03 -55.00 1.90
N LEU A 488 9.19 -55.44 0.66
CA LEU A 488 8.58 -56.65 0.10
C LEU A 488 9.52 -57.87 0.18
N ASP A 489 10.71 -57.71 0.76
CA ASP A 489 11.76 -58.73 0.88
C ASP A 489 12.29 -59.30 -0.45
N GLU A 490 12.11 -58.56 -1.56
CA GLU A 490 12.66 -58.94 -2.87
C GLU A 490 14.09 -58.39 -3.06
N LEU A 491 15.04 -58.99 -2.34
CA LEU A 491 16.44 -58.52 -2.28
C LEU A 491 17.17 -58.50 -3.63
N ASP A 492 16.87 -59.45 -4.54
CA ASP A 492 17.52 -59.51 -5.84
C ASP A 492 17.11 -58.35 -6.75
N ARG A 493 15.81 -57.98 -6.74
CA ARG A 493 15.32 -56.82 -7.50
C ARG A 493 15.76 -55.51 -6.88
N TYR A 494 15.74 -55.45 -5.56
CA TYR A 494 16.31 -54.35 -4.79
C TYR A 494 17.75 -54.02 -5.23
N ARG A 495 18.62 -55.03 -5.32
CA ARG A 495 20.00 -54.88 -5.80
C ARG A 495 20.05 -54.47 -7.28
N ALA A 496 19.26 -55.12 -8.12
CA ALA A 496 19.19 -54.82 -9.55
C ALA A 496 18.82 -53.34 -9.82
N ILE A 497 17.88 -52.76 -9.05
CA ILE A 497 17.49 -51.35 -9.19
C ILE A 497 18.67 -50.42 -8.89
N PHE A 498 19.43 -50.70 -7.84
CA PHE A 498 20.62 -49.91 -7.52
C PHE A 498 21.73 -50.07 -8.56
N GLU A 499 21.91 -51.27 -9.12
CA GLU A 499 22.87 -51.49 -10.20
C GLU A 499 22.48 -50.76 -11.49
N ILE A 500 21.19 -50.72 -11.83
CA ILE A 500 20.66 -49.89 -12.93
C ILE A 500 20.97 -48.41 -12.68
N ALA A 501 20.70 -47.92 -11.46
CA ALA A 501 21.00 -46.54 -11.10
C ALA A 501 22.51 -46.22 -11.22
N ILE A 502 23.39 -47.15 -10.83
CA ILE A 502 24.86 -46.99 -10.90
C ILE A 502 25.37 -47.06 -12.35
N ALA A 503 24.68 -47.78 -13.23
CA ALA A 503 25.00 -47.87 -14.65
C ALA A 503 24.63 -46.58 -15.41
N HIS A 504 23.63 -45.84 -14.94
CA HIS A 504 23.25 -44.55 -15.54
C HIS A 504 24.31 -43.46 -15.29
N GLN A 505 24.92 -42.99 -16.38
CA GLN A 505 26.06 -42.07 -16.36
C GLN A 505 25.68 -40.57 -16.22
N SER A 506 24.41 -40.23 -16.44
CA SER A 506 23.90 -38.84 -16.48
C SER A 506 23.11 -38.42 -15.22
N MET A 507 23.16 -39.16 -14.11
CA MET A 507 22.40 -38.80 -12.89
C MET A 507 22.94 -37.56 -12.18
N ASN A 508 22.03 -36.72 -11.68
CA ASN A 508 22.34 -35.65 -10.72
C ASN A 508 22.59 -36.26 -9.33
N MET A 509 23.70 -35.89 -8.69
CA MET A 509 24.06 -36.29 -7.32
C MET A 509 24.02 -37.83 -7.07
N PRO A 510 24.85 -38.61 -7.79
CA PRO A 510 24.92 -40.07 -7.64
C PRO A 510 25.31 -40.51 -6.22
N GLU A 511 25.96 -39.64 -5.44
CA GLU A 511 26.35 -39.91 -4.04
C GLU A 511 25.18 -40.31 -3.15
N THR A 512 23.98 -39.80 -3.42
CA THR A 512 22.77 -40.08 -2.63
C THR A 512 22.33 -41.53 -2.79
N VAL A 513 22.39 -42.06 -4.02
CA VAL A 513 22.08 -43.45 -4.35
C VAL A 513 23.08 -44.37 -3.68
N TRP A 514 24.38 -44.08 -3.79
CA TRP A 514 25.44 -44.87 -3.15
C TRP A 514 25.29 -44.95 -1.64
N LYS A 515 25.04 -43.82 -0.97
CA LYS A 515 24.81 -43.80 0.49
C LYS A 515 23.62 -44.65 0.88
N SER A 516 22.49 -44.47 0.19
CA SER A 516 21.27 -45.23 0.49
C SER A 516 21.43 -46.74 0.26
N TYR A 517 22.21 -47.13 -0.75
CA TYR A 517 22.49 -48.53 -1.04
C TYR A 517 23.37 -49.15 0.04
N ILE A 518 24.45 -48.45 0.41
CA ILE A 518 25.37 -48.88 1.47
C ILE A 518 24.64 -48.97 2.82
N GLU A 519 23.93 -47.93 3.26
CA GLU A 519 23.18 -47.92 4.52
C GLU A 519 22.19 -49.08 4.59
N SER A 520 21.50 -49.36 3.48
CA SER A 520 20.50 -50.42 3.44
C SER A 520 21.10 -51.82 3.48
N GLU A 521 22.24 -52.07 2.86
CA GLU A 521 22.97 -53.35 2.95
C GLU A 521 23.63 -53.54 4.33
N ILE A 522 24.04 -52.44 5.00
CA ILE A 522 24.47 -52.46 6.40
C ILE A 522 23.32 -52.90 7.32
N GLU A 523 22.10 -52.38 7.11
CA GLU A 523 20.90 -52.80 7.86
C GLU A 523 20.57 -54.29 7.64
N LEU A 524 20.78 -54.80 6.43
CA LEU A 524 20.59 -56.22 6.10
C LEU A 524 21.74 -57.11 6.61
N LYS A 525 22.81 -56.52 7.18
CA LYS A 525 24.01 -57.19 7.71
C LYS A 525 24.84 -57.94 6.65
N GLU A 526 24.70 -57.57 5.38
CA GLU A 526 25.45 -58.15 4.26
C GLU A 526 26.79 -57.43 4.06
N TYR A 527 27.68 -57.57 5.06
CA TYR A 527 28.91 -56.78 5.16
C TYR A 527 29.90 -57.02 4.00
N GLU A 528 29.89 -58.20 3.40
CA GLU A 528 30.74 -58.52 2.24
C GLU A 528 30.34 -57.73 1.00
N ASN A 529 29.05 -57.53 0.78
CA ASN A 529 28.57 -56.71 -0.33
C ASN A 529 28.87 -55.24 -0.08
N VAL A 530 28.72 -54.75 1.14
CA VAL A 530 29.09 -53.37 1.49
C VAL A 530 30.55 -53.08 1.16
N ARG A 531 31.48 -54.02 1.45
CA ARG A 531 32.89 -53.91 1.06
C ARG A 531 33.07 -53.80 -0.46
N ARG A 532 32.43 -54.70 -1.22
CA ARG A 532 32.45 -54.65 -2.70
C ARG A 532 31.91 -53.32 -3.23
N LEU A 533 30.89 -52.75 -2.59
CA LEU A 533 30.32 -51.46 -2.97
C LEU A 533 31.29 -50.30 -2.69
N TYR A 534 31.94 -50.29 -1.54
CA TYR A 534 32.98 -49.31 -1.25
C TYR A 534 34.17 -49.42 -2.22
N GLU A 535 34.60 -50.62 -2.58
CA GLU A 535 35.65 -50.83 -3.59
C GLU A 535 35.23 -50.31 -4.98
N LYS A 536 33.99 -50.61 -5.42
CA LYS A 536 33.43 -50.06 -6.68
C LYS A 536 33.34 -48.53 -6.63
N LEU A 537 32.93 -47.96 -5.50
CA LEU A 537 32.77 -46.51 -5.31
C LEU A 537 34.14 -45.79 -5.30
N LEU A 538 35.16 -46.38 -4.67
CA LEU A 538 36.54 -45.89 -4.70
C LEU A 538 37.15 -45.96 -6.11
N GLY A 539 36.75 -46.96 -6.90
CA GLY A 539 37.11 -47.05 -8.33
C GLY A 539 36.51 -45.94 -9.19
N LYS A 540 35.31 -45.46 -8.86
CA LYS A 540 34.63 -44.37 -9.59
C LYS A 540 34.96 -42.96 -9.07
N SER A 541 35.13 -42.80 -7.76
CA SER A 541 35.29 -41.50 -7.12
C SER A 541 36.35 -41.54 -6.02
N LYS A 542 37.28 -40.60 -6.07
CA LYS A 542 38.48 -40.55 -5.22
C LYS A 542 38.35 -39.51 -4.09
N ASN A 543 37.17 -39.42 -3.49
CA ASN A 543 36.89 -38.44 -2.44
C ASN A 543 37.32 -38.97 -1.05
N VAL A 544 37.97 -38.10 -0.27
CA VAL A 544 38.41 -38.37 1.12
C VAL A 544 37.29 -38.87 2.02
N LYS A 545 36.11 -38.26 1.86
CA LYS A 545 34.93 -38.60 2.67
C LYS A 545 34.50 -40.05 2.51
N ILE A 546 34.77 -40.67 1.36
CA ILE A 546 34.42 -42.07 1.08
C ILE A 546 35.36 -43.01 1.85
N TRP A 547 36.66 -42.71 1.85
CA TRP A 547 37.64 -43.43 2.68
C TRP A 547 37.30 -43.35 4.16
N ILE A 548 36.93 -42.16 4.64
CA ILE A 548 36.48 -41.95 6.03
C ILE A 548 35.22 -42.77 6.31
N SER A 549 34.20 -42.74 5.43
CA SER A 549 32.98 -43.53 5.62
C SER A 549 33.22 -45.04 5.59
N TYR A 550 34.14 -45.52 4.74
CA TYR A 550 34.49 -46.94 4.68
C TYR A 550 35.18 -47.40 5.97
N ALA A 551 36.08 -46.59 6.50
CA ALA A 551 36.75 -46.88 7.76
C ALA A 551 35.80 -46.77 8.97
N GLN A 552 34.87 -45.81 8.97
CA GLN A 552 33.80 -45.72 9.98
C GLN A 552 32.86 -46.94 9.94
N PHE A 553 32.58 -47.46 8.75
CA PHE A 553 31.81 -48.69 8.58
C PHE A 553 32.54 -49.91 9.18
N GLU A 554 33.81 -50.14 8.84
CA GLU A 554 34.59 -51.25 9.43
C GLU A 554 34.75 -51.10 10.95
N ALA A 555 34.85 -49.86 11.45
CA ALA A 555 34.83 -49.58 12.89
C ALA A 555 33.49 -49.96 13.55
N SER A 556 32.35 -49.76 12.86
CA SER A 556 31.03 -50.15 13.37
C SER A 556 30.84 -51.67 13.52
N ILE A 557 31.56 -52.46 12.71
CA ILE A 557 31.57 -53.93 12.76
C ILE A 557 32.55 -54.47 13.83
N GLN A 558 33.35 -53.58 14.45
CA GLN A 558 34.37 -53.90 15.46
C GLN A 558 35.58 -54.72 14.93
N GLU A 559 35.76 -54.84 13.61
CA GLU A 559 36.95 -55.47 13.02
C GLU A 559 38.13 -54.49 12.98
N LYS A 560 38.88 -54.41 14.10
CA LYS A 560 40.01 -53.47 14.30
C LYS A 560 41.10 -53.58 13.22
N GLY A 561 41.39 -54.80 12.75
CA GLY A 561 42.44 -55.05 11.76
C GLY A 561 42.15 -54.40 10.41
N LYS A 562 40.95 -54.61 9.88
CA LYS A 562 40.55 -54.10 8.56
C LYS A 562 40.34 -52.60 8.54
N CYS A 563 39.81 -52.02 9.62
CA CYS A 563 39.70 -50.57 9.77
C CYS A 563 41.09 -49.89 9.68
N ARG A 564 42.10 -50.44 10.36
CA ARG A 564 43.49 -49.96 10.28
C ARG A 564 44.07 -50.11 8.87
N GLU A 565 43.76 -51.19 8.16
CA GLU A 565 44.19 -51.39 6.77
C GLU A 565 43.59 -50.36 5.81
N VAL A 566 42.29 -50.03 5.97
CA VAL A 566 41.63 -49.02 5.14
C VAL A 566 42.25 -47.63 5.35
N PHE A 567 42.51 -47.24 6.61
CA PHE A 567 43.19 -45.98 6.90
C PHE A 567 44.63 -45.94 6.38
N LYS A 568 45.38 -47.04 6.47
CA LYS A 568 46.72 -47.15 5.88
C LYS A 568 46.70 -47.00 4.36
N ARG A 569 45.77 -47.69 3.68
CA ARG A 569 45.59 -47.56 2.21
C ARG A 569 45.21 -46.13 1.81
N ALA A 570 44.34 -45.48 2.59
CA ALA A 570 43.98 -44.08 2.37
C ALA A 570 45.20 -43.16 2.56
N GLU A 571 46.03 -43.37 3.60
CA GLU A 571 47.24 -42.58 3.84
C GLU A 571 48.27 -42.73 2.71
N GLU A 572 48.50 -43.95 2.24
CA GLU A 572 49.42 -44.24 1.12
C GLU A 572 48.94 -43.59 -0.18
N TYR A 573 47.62 -43.63 -0.44
CA TYR A 573 47.03 -42.97 -1.61
C TYR A 573 47.25 -41.46 -1.59
N PHE A 574 46.88 -40.78 -0.50
CA PHE A 574 47.03 -39.32 -0.40
C PHE A 574 48.49 -38.86 -0.20
N LYS A 575 49.41 -39.78 0.13
CA LYS A 575 50.86 -39.51 0.12
C LYS A 575 51.44 -39.47 -1.30
N GLY A 576 50.83 -40.18 -2.25
CA GLY A 576 51.26 -40.21 -3.66
C GLY A 576 50.91 -38.95 -4.46
N GLU A 577 49.80 -38.27 -4.15
CA GLU A 577 49.36 -37.04 -4.82
C GLU A 577 49.82 -35.79 -4.04
N LYS A 578 50.82 -35.06 -4.56
CA LYS A 578 51.49 -33.94 -3.88
C LYS A 578 50.59 -32.74 -3.52
N GLU A 579 49.40 -32.63 -4.09
CA GLU A 579 48.51 -31.46 -3.96
C GLU A 579 47.42 -31.63 -2.88
N MET A 580 47.18 -32.83 -2.36
CA MET A 580 46.06 -33.12 -1.45
C MET A 580 46.48 -33.27 0.03
N LYS A 581 47.31 -32.34 0.53
CA LYS A 581 47.84 -32.38 1.91
C LYS A 581 46.77 -32.16 2.99
N GLU A 582 45.79 -31.30 2.73
CA GLU A 582 44.66 -31.06 3.66
C GLU A 582 43.79 -32.31 3.83
N GLN A 583 43.56 -33.00 2.72
CA GLN A 583 42.79 -34.24 2.63
C GLN A 583 43.46 -35.37 3.42
N ARG A 584 44.79 -35.51 3.28
CA ARG A 584 45.60 -36.43 4.08
C ARG A 584 45.53 -36.12 5.57
N ALA A 585 45.59 -34.83 5.94
CA ALA A 585 45.49 -34.41 7.34
C ALA A 585 44.14 -34.79 7.94
N MET A 586 43.05 -34.61 7.19
CA MET A 586 41.70 -34.97 7.60
C MET A 586 41.55 -36.50 7.83
N VAL A 587 42.17 -37.34 7.00
CA VAL A 587 42.16 -38.80 7.20
C VAL A 587 42.88 -39.19 8.49
N ILE A 588 44.05 -38.60 8.78
CA ILE A 588 44.83 -38.91 9.98
C ILE A 588 44.11 -38.42 11.25
N GLU A 589 43.50 -37.24 11.19
CA GLU A 589 42.73 -36.69 12.31
C GLU A 589 41.51 -37.58 12.63
N GLN A 590 40.78 -38.03 11.60
CA GLN A 590 39.68 -38.98 11.75
C GLN A 590 40.14 -40.38 12.20
N TRP A 591 41.30 -40.85 11.73
CA TRP A 591 41.89 -42.11 12.21
C TRP A 591 42.17 -42.03 13.71
N LYS A 592 42.75 -40.91 14.18
CA LYS A 592 42.96 -40.67 15.61
C LYS A 592 41.65 -40.63 16.40
N GLU A 593 40.62 -39.92 15.92
CA GLU A 593 39.32 -39.88 16.60
C GLU A 593 38.68 -41.28 16.75
N GLN A 594 38.82 -42.14 15.74
CA GLN A 594 38.32 -43.51 15.80
C GLN A 594 39.18 -44.40 16.72
N GLU A 595 40.50 -44.23 16.73
CA GLU A 595 41.37 -44.98 17.65
C GLU A 595 41.23 -44.55 19.11
N ILE A 596 40.89 -43.28 19.39
CA ILE A 596 40.51 -42.86 20.75
C ILE A 596 39.25 -43.58 21.23
N LYS A 597 38.31 -43.87 20.31
CA LYS A 597 37.04 -44.55 20.64
C LYS A 597 37.18 -46.07 20.77
N PHE A 598 38.07 -46.71 20.01
CA PHE A 598 38.14 -48.18 19.88
C PHE A 598 39.52 -48.82 20.16
N GLY A 599 40.58 -48.02 20.29
CA GLY A 599 41.98 -48.43 20.13
C GLY A 599 42.84 -48.51 21.40
N ASP A 600 44.11 -48.85 21.16
CA ASP A 600 45.18 -49.10 22.13
C ASP A 600 46.03 -47.83 22.33
N GLN A 601 46.46 -47.55 23.57
CA GLN A 601 47.16 -46.31 23.92
C GLN A 601 48.49 -46.10 23.17
N GLU A 602 49.20 -47.18 22.83
CA GLU A 602 50.49 -47.12 22.11
C GLU A 602 50.33 -46.64 20.67
N PHE A 603 49.24 -47.03 20.00
CA PHE A 603 49.02 -46.68 18.59
C PHE A 603 48.53 -45.23 18.43
N ILE A 604 47.77 -44.73 19.41
CA ILE A 604 47.38 -43.32 19.52
C ILE A 604 48.62 -42.43 19.62
N GLN A 605 49.64 -42.87 20.36
CA GLN A 605 50.90 -42.13 20.50
C GLN A 605 51.68 -42.09 19.19
N GLN A 606 51.75 -43.20 18.45
CA GLN A 606 52.36 -43.26 17.11
C GLN A 606 51.62 -42.40 16.07
N LEU A 607 50.29 -42.30 16.15
CA LEU A 607 49.50 -41.40 15.29
C LEU A 607 49.69 -39.94 15.67
N GLN A 608 49.83 -39.64 16.96
CA GLN A 608 50.08 -38.29 17.45
C GLN A 608 51.44 -37.74 16.98
N GLU A 609 52.44 -38.60 16.85
CA GLU A 609 53.73 -38.27 16.23
C GLU A 609 53.63 -37.98 14.72
N LYS A 610 52.63 -38.55 14.03
CA LYS A 610 52.41 -38.35 12.58
C LYS A 610 51.53 -37.14 12.23
N MET A 611 51.03 -36.39 13.22
CA MET A 611 50.11 -35.27 12.99
C MET A 611 50.79 -34.10 12.27
N PRO A 612 50.17 -33.52 11.23
CA PRO A 612 50.71 -32.37 10.54
C PRO A 612 50.54 -31.08 11.35
N LYS A 613 51.50 -30.16 11.23
CA LYS A 613 51.39 -28.80 11.75
C LYS A 613 50.72 -27.90 10.71
N ARG A 614 49.66 -27.20 11.10
CA ARG A 614 48.98 -26.19 10.27
C ARG A 614 49.77 -24.88 10.31
N VAL A 615 50.36 -24.48 9.19
CA VAL A 615 51.19 -23.29 9.07
C VAL A 615 50.53 -22.29 8.11
N LYS A 616 50.49 -21.02 8.50
CA LYS A 616 50.04 -19.93 7.60
C LYS A 616 51.15 -19.61 6.60
N LYS A 617 50.84 -19.65 5.31
CA LYS A 617 51.73 -19.25 4.22
C LYS A 617 51.05 -18.16 3.39
N GLN A 618 51.85 -17.26 2.84
CA GLN A 618 51.37 -16.19 1.96
C GLN A 618 51.77 -16.55 0.53
N ARG A 619 50.80 -16.58 -0.40
CA ARG A 619 51.06 -16.71 -1.85
C ARG A 619 50.80 -15.37 -2.52
N LYS A 620 51.63 -15.01 -3.50
CA LYS A 620 51.38 -13.84 -4.35
C LYS A 620 50.30 -14.18 -5.37
N ILE A 621 49.31 -13.31 -5.51
CA ILE A 621 48.30 -13.42 -6.57
C ILE A 621 48.86 -12.71 -7.80
N LYS A 622 48.95 -13.44 -8.90
CA LYS A 622 49.18 -12.84 -10.22
C LYS A 622 47.82 -12.62 -10.87
N ILE A 623 47.44 -11.39 -11.14
CA ILE A 623 46.28 -11.12 -12.01
C ILE A 623 46.82 -11.08 -13.43
N VAL A 624 46.30 -11.95 -14.29
CA VAL A 624 46.65 -11.98 -15.71
C VAL A 624 45.59 -11.17 -16.45
N GLU A 625 45.88 -9.90 -16.74
CA GLU A 625 45.18 -9.12 -17.76
C GLU A 625 46.09 -9.00 -19.00
N GLY A 626 45.93 -9.93 -19.94
CA GLY A 626 46.77 -10.00 -21.14
C GLY A 626 48.19 -10.49 -20.86
N ASP A 627 49.18 -9.92 -21.59
CA ASP A 627 50.58 -10.37 -21.57
C ASP A 627 51.45 -9.68 -20.49
N LEU A 628 50.85 -8.93 -19.55
CA LEU A 628 51.55 -8.31 -18.43
C LEU A 628 51.08 -8.93 -17.11
N GLU A 629 52.01 -9.60 -16.42
CA GLU A 629 51.80 -10.13 -15.07
C GLU A 629 52.03 -9.01 -14.05
N GLU A 630 50.96 -8.44 -13.47
CA GLU A 630 51.07 -7.54 -12.32
C GLU A 630 50.80 -8.29 -11.00
N ASP A 631 51.72 -8.12 -10.04
CA ASP A 631 51.67 -8.68 -8.68
C ASP A 631 50.60 -7.95 -7.86
N ALA A 632 49.40 -8.53 -7.72
CA ALA A 632 48.23 -7.88 -7.11
C ALA A 632 48.03 -8.17 -5.61
N GLY A 633 49.12 -8.41 -4.88
CA GLY A 633 49.12 -8.62 -3.43
C GLY A 633 49.25 -10.09 -2.98
N TYR A 634 49.17 -10.29 -1.66
CA TYR A 634 49.38 -11.60 -1.01
C TYR A 634 48.05 -12.16 -0.50
N GLU A 635 47.75 -13.41 -0.86
CA GLU A 635 46.67 -14.21 -0.29
C GLU A 635 47.23 -15.10 0.83
N GLU A 636 46.67 -15.00 2.03
CA GLU A 636 46.99 -15.90 3.14
C GLU A 636 46.26 -17.24 2.96
N TYR A 637 47.00 -18.35 2.86
CA TYR A 637 46.43 -19.70 2.85
C TYR A 637 47.09 -20.57 3.94
N TYR A 638 46.38 -21.61 4.37
CA TYR A 638 46.91 -22.57 5.34
C TYR A 638 47.53 -23.75 4.59
N ASP A 639 48.72 -24.18 5.01
CA ASP A 639 49.40 -25.37 4.48
C ASP A 639 49.71 -26.34 5.62
N TYR A 640 49.69 -27.64 5.35
CA TYR A 640 49.87 -28.69 6.34
C TYR A 640 51.22 -29.38 6.10
N ILE A 641 52.11 -29.31 7.11
CA ILE A 641 53.45 -29.91 7.04
C ILE A 641 53.46 -31.18 7.87
N PHE A 642 53.67 -32.33 7.24
CA PHE A 642 53.78 -33.62 7.91
C PHE A 642 55.21 -33.83 8.44
N PRO A 643 55.38 -34.43 9.64
CA PRO A 643 56.69 -34.81 10.16
C PRO A 643 57.39 -35.79 9.20
N GLY A 644 58.44 -35.30 8.52
CA GLY A 644 59.15 -36.00 7.43
C GLY A 644 59.46 -35.08 6.24
N GLU A 645 58.61 -34.10 5.93
CA GLU A 645 58.89 -33.12 4.85
C GLU A 645 59.80 -31.96 5.29
N GLU A 646 60.04 -31.80 6.59
CA GLU A 646 60.97 -30.79 7.13
C GLU A 646 62.43 -31.04 6.70
N GLU A 647 62.81 -32.32 6.50
CA GLU A 647 64.14 -32.69 6.02
C GLU A 647 64.32 -32.39 4.53
N ASP A 648 63.30 -32.70 3.71
CA ASP A 648 63.28 -32.37 2.28
C ASP A 648 63.28 -30.86 2.02
N SER A 649 62.60 -30.06 2.86
CA SER A 649 62.60 -28.59 2.76
C SER A 649 63.97 -27.97 3.06
N LYS A 650 64.74 -28.55 4.00
CA LYS A 650 66.13 -28.15 4.25
C LYS A 650 67.04 -28.50 3.07
N TYR A 651 66.91 -29.71 2.52
CA TYR A 651 67.66 -30.14 1.33
C TYR A 651 67.36 -29.26 0.11
N LEU A 652 66.09 -28.94 -0.15
CA LEU A 652 65.67 -28.05 -1.24
C LEU A 652 66.18 -26.62 -1.08
N LYS A 653 66.24 -26.06 0.14
CA LYS A 653 66.85 -24.74 0.39
C LYS A 653 68.35 -24.72 0.11
N ILE A 654 69.06 -25.81 0.42
CA ILE A 654 70.50 -25.95 0.14
C ILE A 654 70.72 -26.07 -1.37
N LEU A 655 69.89 -26.86 -2.07
CA LEU A 655 69.93 -27.03 -3.53
C LEU A 655 69.59 -25.73 -4.28
N TRP A 656 68.59 -24.98 -3.81
CA TRP A 656 68.24 -23.67 -4.36
C TRP A 656 69.37 -22.64 -4.17
N LYS A 657 70.00 -22.59 -2.99
CA LYS A 657 71.21 -21.77 -2.75
C LYS A 657 72.39 -22.21 -3.62
N ALA A 658 72.56 -23.51 -3.87
CA ALA A 658 73.59 -24.04 -4.77
C ALA A 658 73.33 -23.67 -6.23
N GLN A 659 72.07 -23.70 -6.68
CA GLN A 659 71.68 -23.35 -8.04
C GLN A 659 71.78 -21.83 -8.31
N GLN A 660 71.44 -21.00 -7.31
CA GLN A 660 71.70 -19.55 -7.33
C GLN A 660 73.19 -19.24 -7.44
N ARG A 661 74.04 -19.93 -6.65
CA ARG A 661 75.50 -19.80 -6.76
C ARG A 661 76.02 -20.20 -8.14
N LYS A 662 75.50 -21.30 -8.72
CA LYS A 662 75.87 -21.76 -10.05
C LYS A 662 75.48 -20.77 -11.15
N LYS A 663 74.29 -20.17 -11.09
CA LYS A 663 73.86 -19.10 -12.02
C LYS A 663 74.72 -17.85 -11.93
N ILE A 664 75.11 -17.43 -10.72
CA ILE A 664 76.04 -16.31 -10.52
C ILE A 664 77.42 -16.64 -11.14
N GLN A 665 77.85 -17.89 -11.03
CA GLN A 665 79.11 -18.37 -11.61
C GLN A 665 79.07 -18.44 -13.14
N GLU A 666 77.94 -18.86 -13.72
CA GLU A 666 77.69 -18.84 -15.17
C GLU A 666 77.54 -17.42 -15.72
N GLN A 667 76.94 -16.49 -14.97
CA GLN A 667 76.91 -15.06 -15.33
C GLN A 667 78.32 -14.45 -15.32
N LYS A 668 79.12 -14.73 -14.30
CA LYS A 668 80.54 -14.32 -14.28
C LYS A 668 81.34 -14.94 -15.42
N GLN A 669 81.08 -16.19 -15.79
CA GLN A 669 81.73 -16.82 -16.95
C GLN A 669 81.27 -16.21 -18.29
N LYS A 670 80.01 -15.80 -18.40
CA LYS A 670 79.50 -15.07 -19.57
C LYS A 670 80.07 -13.66 -19.67
N GLU A 671 80.17 -12.93 -18.56
CA GLU A 671 80.85 -11.62 -18.50
C GLU A 671 82.33 -11.75 -18.90
N VAL A 672 83.03 -12.81 -18.44
CA VAL A 672 84.42 -13.09 -18.83
C VAL A 672 84.51 -13.48 -20.32
N GLN A 673 83.54 -14.21 -20.87
CA GLN A 673 83.48 -14.54 -22.30
C GLN A 673 83.08 -13.35 -23.19
N GLU A 674 82.27 -12.42 -22.71
CA GLU A 674 81.95 -11.16 -23.40
C GLU A 674 83.14 -10.20 -23.38
N GLN A 675 83.85 -10.07 -22.24
CA GLN A 675 85.11 -9.33 -22.16
C GLN A 675 86.21 -9.93 -23.05
N GLN A 676 86.27 -11.26 -23.22
CA GLN A 676 87.18 -11.90 -24.17
C GLN A 676 86.78 -11.72 -25.64
N LYS A 677 85.50 -11.49 -25.93
CA LYS A 677 85.02 -11.18 -27.29
C LYS A 677 85.19 -9.70 -27.67
N GLU A 678 85.22 -8.79 -26.69
CA GLU A 678 85.53 -7.36 -26.92
C GLU A 678 87.03 -7.09 -27.15
N ILE A 679 87.93 -8.03 -26.80
CA ILE A 679 89.39 -7.91 -27.03
C ILE A 679 89.82 -8.43 -28.43
N ILE A 680 88.92 -9.07 -29.18
CA ILE A 680 89.20 -9.69 -30.49
C ILE A 680 88.46 -9.00 -31.66
N ASN A 681 87.69 -7.93 -31.40
CA ASN A 681 87.23 -6.96 -32.41
C ASN A 681 87.97 -5.63 -32.22
#